data_AF-A0A2S4ZTC4-F1
#
_entry.id   AF-A0A2S4ZTC4-F1
#
_cell.length_a   1.000
_cell.length_b   1.000
_cell.length_c   1.000
_cell.angle_alpha   90.00
_cell.angle_beta   90.00
_cell.angle_gamma   90.00
#
_symmetry.space_group_name_H-M   'P 1'
#
loop_
_entity.id
_entity.type
_entity.pdbx_description
1 polymer ?
#
loop_
_entity_poly.entity_id
_entity_poly.type
_entity_poly.pdbx_seq_one_letter_code
_entity_poly.pdbx_strand_id
1 'polypeptide(L)'
;MFMVVQAAVAVALSRLGAGGDVPLGTPVAGRMDDALEDLVGFFVNTLVLRTDVSGDPSFREVLGRVREVDLGAFEHQDVPFEKLVEVLNPARSVARHPLFQVLVQMEDAGGAGGLDLVGVEAVPERCGPVASKFDLSVCFFRETEEGLTVSLEYAADLFDRSTAERILGCLLRVLESVAADPDVRVGELEVLSAGERRRLLEDWNGTVSAVPEGSLPEVFAARVASVPDAVAVVCGPESVTYAELNARANRLARLLLEHAVGPESLVAVLMERSVETVVALLAVLKAGAAYLPVDPEYPRERIEYMLADAHPALLLTDTSCGTTSAAPAGIPLVVTDGPETAAALLRYPDGDPTDADRTRPLHPSHPAYVIYTSGSTGRPKGVVVPHRGLLNFLAAIEERTALSPKDRLLAVTTVAFDIHVLELFAPLLAGACVVLADRAAVRDPAALARMAERHEVTVMQATPTLWQALLAEHAAAVRGLRMLVGGEQLSSALAERMRETASEVVNLYGPTEATVWSTQARVTAEHQGNPPIGRPLDRTRAYVLDEGLRLAPVGVAGDLYLAGDQLARGYLNRPGLSAERFVADPYGPAGTRMYRTGDRARWTADGTLEYLGRTDDQVKVRGFRIELGEVEAALARVPGVRQAAAAVRADAGGGQRLVGYVVPAEEGAVDLATVARAGVASVLPAHMVPSVVVVLEALPLTPNGKLDRKALPAPRVVASAEARLPRTPREEILCSLFAEVLGAQSVGVDDGFFDLGGHSLLAMRLMSRVRSVLGAELTIRDLFAHPTVAELAAHLDDGARSDPLDVLLPLRTRGSATPLFCVHPAAGISWVYAGLLRDLDPRCPVYGLQARGLTRPEDRPATVAEMAADYLARIRAVQPEGPYRLLGWSFGGLVAHAMAVELQAAGQQVELLALLDSYPGGAGADEPAMTADAPETLAALLVSLGCEPPAAPDGTPPLDPARFLDTLRAAGHPLSGLDERQVRRMAEVFAASDTLMRAGARGVHAGETLHFTAAHGRAADAPRPEDWRPYVSGTLTTYEVACTHGEMTRPEPVAFICAVLNQRLADPAPEDIAPAS
;
A
#
# COMPACT_ATOMS: atom_id res chain seq x y z
N MET A 1 -46.62 -17.75 -27.43
CA MET A 1 -46.51 -16.65 -26.45
C MET A 1 -45.33 -16.85 -25.50
N PHE A 2 -45.24 -17.97 -24.77
CA PHE A 2 -44.13 -18.28 -23.86
C PHE A 2 -42.72 -17.94 -24.41
N MET A 3 -42.34 -18.48 -25.57
CA MET A 3 -41.03 -18.20 -26.20
C MET A 3 -40.76 -16.69 -26.44
N VAL A 4 -41.81 -15.90 -26.71
CA VAL A 4 -41.70 -14.44 -26.92
C VAL A 4 -41.36 -13.74 -25.61
N VAL A 5 -42.09 -14.08 -24.54
CA VAL A 5 -41.84 -13.48 -23.22
C VAL A 5 -40.52 -13.96 -22.61
N GLN A 6 -40.12 -15.21 -22.86
CA GLN A 6 -38.78 -15.71 -22.53
C GLN A 6 -37.69 -14.92 -23.25
N ALA A 7 -37.81 -14.74 -24.57
CA ALA A 7 -36.87 -13.94 -25.34
C ALA A 7 -36.79 -12.49 -24.83
N ALA A 8 -37.93 -11.88 -24.50
CA ALA A 8 -37.99 -10.53 -23.94
C ALA A 8 -37.32 -10.44 -22.56
N VAL A 9 -37.52 -11.42 -21.68
CA VAL A 9 -36.83 -11.49 -20.37
C VAL A 9 -35.33 -11.64 -20.56
N ALA A 10 -34.88 -12.55 -21.42
CA ALA A 10 -33.46 -12.74 -21.71
C ALA A 10 -32.82 -11.45 -22.26
N VAL A 11 -33.48 -10.78 -23.21
CA VAL A 11 -33.04 -9.51 -23.77
C VAL A 11 -32.98 -8.41 -22.71
N ALA A 12 -34.01 -8.26 -21.86
CA ALA A 12 -34.03 -7.26 -20.80
C ALA A 12 -32.88 -7.48 -19.80
N LEU A 13 -32.65 -8.72 -19.37
CA LEU A 13 -31.55 -9.08 -18.47
C LEU A 13 -30.18 -8.86 -19.13
N SER A 14 -30.03 -9.22 -20.40
CA SER A 14 -28.80 -8.98 -21.16
C SER A 14 -28.45 -7.49 -21.19
N ARG A 15 -29.44 -6.63 -21.48
CA ARG A 15 -29.27 -5.17 -21.46
C ARG A 15 -29.05 -4.59 -20.06
N LEU A 16 -29.40 -5.33 -19.01
CA LEU A 16 -29.11 -5.01 -17.60
C LEU A 16 -27.81 -5.65 -17.10
N GLY A 17 -26.97 -6.19 -17.99
CA GLY A 17 -25.63 -6.65 -17.67
C GLY A 17 -25.50 -8.14 -17.32
N ALA A 18 -26.54 -8.95 -17.57
CA ALA A 18 -26.46 -10.42 -17.39
C ALA A 18 -25.56 -11.12 -18.43
N GLY A 19 -25.08 -10.40 -19.45
CA GLY A 19 -24.24 -10.93 -20.52
C GLY A 19 -25.03 -11.39 -21.74
N GLY A 20 -24.33 -11.98 -22.71
CA GLY A 20 -24.91 -12.44 -23.97
C GLY A 20 -25.48 -13.86 -23.94
N ASP A 21 -25.30 -14.60 -22.85
CA ASP A 21 -25.78 -15.98 -22.71
C ASP A 21 -26.53 -16.11 -21.38
N VAL A 22 -27.85 -16.17 -21.46
CA VAL A 22 -28.75 -16.03 -20.30
C VAL A 22 -29.46 -17.36 -20.03
N PRO A 23 -29.11 -18.08 -18.95
CA PRO A 23 -29.83 -19.28 -18.53
C PRO A 23 -31.10 -18.93 -17.75
N LEU A 24 -32.25 -19.42 -18.22
CA LEU A 24 -33.56 -19.23 -17.59
C LEU A 24 -34.13 -20.58 -17.16
N GLY A 25 -34.72 -20.65 -15.98
CA GLY A 25 -35.46 -21.82 -15.53
C GLY A 25 -36.93 -21.74 -15.96
N THR A 26 -37.55 -22.84 -16.35
CA THR A 26 -39.00 -22.94 -16.51
C THR A 26 -39.53 -24.24 -15.92
N PRO A 27 -40.64 -24.21 -15.16
CA PRO A 27 -41.30 -25.44 -14.76
C PRO A 27 -42.00 -26.08 -15.96
N VAL A 28 -42.04 -27.40 -15.99
CA VAL A 28 -42.87 -28.20 -16.91
C VAL A 28 -43.71 -29.19 -16.10
N ALA A 29 -44.92 -29.50 -16.58
CA ALA A 29 -45.88 -30.31 -15.84
C ALA A 29 -45.38 -31.75 -15.56
N GLY A 30 -44.47 -32.27 -16.40
CA GLY A 30 -43.94 -33.64 -16.32
C GLY A 30 -44.99 -34.74 -16.51
N ARG A 31 -46.13 -34.39 -17.13
CA ARG A 31 -47.24 -35.29 -17.44
C ARG A 31 -47.28 -35.57 -18.95
N MET A 32 -46.30 -36.33 -19.43
CA MET A 32 -46.16 -36.67 -20.86
C MET A 32 -47.02 -37.85 -21.31
N ASP A 33 -47.62 -38.56 -20.35
CA ASP A 33 -48.54 -39.67 -20.58
C ASP A 33 -49.94 -39.23 -20.13
N ASP A 34 -50.94 -39.40 -21.00
CA ASP A 34 -52.34 -39.07 -20.72
C ASP A 34 -52.85 -39.74 -19.43
N ALA A 35 -52.31 -40.91 -19.06
CA ALA A 35 -52.65 -41.60 -17.82
C ALA A 35 -52.24 -40.82 -16.55
N LEU A 36 -51.34 -39.84 -16.67
CA LEU A 36 -50.88 -39.01 -15.56
C LEU A 36 -51.71 -37.73 -15.41
N GLU A 37 -52.63 -37.40 -16.32
CA GLU A 37 -53.35 -36.12 -16.29
C GLU A 37 -54.19 -35.94 -15.02
N ASP A 38 -54.96 -36.96 -14.63
CA ASP A 38 -55.83 -36.93 -13.45
C ASP A 38 -55.13 -37.36 -12.14
N LEU A 39 -53.84 -37.68 -12.18
CA LEU A 39 -53.13 -38.24 -11.02
C LEU A 39 -52.68 -37.16 -10.03
N VAL A 40 -52.96 -37.36 -8.74
CA VAL A 40 -52.49 -36.46 -7.68
C VAL A 40 -51.09 -36.90 -7.23
N GLY A 41 -50.09 -36.05 -7.44
CA GLY A 41 -48.69 -36.33 -7.11
C GLY A 41 -47.73 -35.21 -7.57
N PHE A 42 -46.44 -35.36 -7.25
CA PHE A 42 -45.40 -34.42 -7.63
C PHE A 42 -44.75 -34.83 -8.96
N PHE A 43 -45.11 -34.13 -10.05
CA PHE A 43 -44.63 -34.42 -11.41
C PHE A 43 -43.83 -33.26 -12.02
N VAL A 44 -43.83 -32.09 -11.36
CA VAL A 44 -43.19 -30.89 -11.89
C VAL A 44 -41.69 -31.12 -12.02
N ASN A 45 -41.17 -30.94 -13.23
CA ASN A 45 -39.74 -30.90 -13.52
C ASN A 45 -39.34 -29.47 -13.91
N THR A 46 -38.04 -29.15 -13.89
CA THR A 46 -37.53 -27.83 -14.27
C THR A 46 -36.53 -27.95 -15.41
N LEU A 47 -36.75 -27.17 -16.47
CA LEU A 47 -35.83 -27.08 -17.60
C LEU A 47 -34.95 -25.84 -17.49
N VAL A 48 -33.73 -25.94 -18.01
CA VAL A 48 -32.79 -24.81 -18.12
C VAL A 48 -32.67 -24.41 -19.59
N LEU A 49 -33.20 -23.24 -19.92
CA LEU A 49 -33.27 -22.70 -21.28
C LEU A 49 -32.21 -21.61 -21.44
N ARG A 50 -31.12 -21.92 -22.15
CA ARG A 50 -30.03 -20.97 -22.41
C ARG A 50 -30.34 -20.14 -23.66
N THR A 51 -30.44 -18.83 -23.49
CA THR A 51 -30.74 -17.90 -24.57
C THR A 51 -29.48 -17.12 -24.97
N ASP A 52 -29.01 -17.31 -26.20
CA ASP A 52 -27.86 -16.59 -26.77
C ASP A 52 -28.31 -15.31 -27.49
N VAL A 53 -27.94 -14.17 -26.90
CA VAL A 53 -28.19 -12.79 -27.35
C VAL A 53 -26.90 -12.16 -27.91
N SER A 54 -25.82 -12.93 -28.07
CA SER A 54 -24.55 -12.41 -28.60
C SER A 54 -24.64 -12.01 -30.08
N GLY A 55 -23.83 -11.01 -30.45
CA GLY A 55 -23.70 -10.51 -31.83
C GLY A 55 -24.65 -9.37 -32.23
N ASP A 56 -25.34 -8.73 -31.27
CA ASP A 56 -26.36 -7.69 -31.50
C ASP A 56 -27.46 -8.10 -32.53
N PRO A 57 -28.11 -9.28 -32.33
CA PRO A 57 -29.14 -9.77 -33.24
C PRO A 57 -30.40 -8.90 -33.18
N SER A 58 -31.26 -9.01 -34.21
CA SER A 58 -32.65 -8.56 -34.14
C SER A 58 -33.45 -9.39 -33.13
N PHE A 59 -34.53 -8.84 -32.59
CA PHE A 59 -35.40 -9.60 -31.70
C PHE A 59 -35.97 -10.86 -32.38
N ARG A 60 -36.31 -10.76 -33.68
CA ARG A 60 -36.76 -11.91 -34.49
C ARG A 60 -35.72 -13.04 -34.53
N GLU A 61 -34.44 -12.70 -34.67
CA GLU A 61 -33.37 -13.70 -34.66
C GLU A 61 -33.21 -14.35 -33.28
N VAL A 62 -33.30 -13.58 -32.19
CA VAL A 62 -33.29 -14.13 -30.83
C VAL A 62 -34.46 -15.08 -30.62
N LEU A 63 -35.67 -14.70 -31.05
CA LEU A 63 -36.85 -15.56 -30.96
C LEU A 63 -36.67 -16.85 -31.79
N GLY A 64 -36.00 -16.78 -32.93
CA GLY A 64 -35.62 -17.94 -33.72
C GLY A 64 -34.71 -18.90 -32.95
N ARG A 65 -33.66 -18.36 -32.29
CA ARG A 65 -32.74 -19.13 -31.43
C ARG A 65 -33.48 -19.76 -30.23
N VAL A 66 -34.33 -18.98 -29.55
CA VAL A 66 -35.15 -19.47 -28.43
C VAL A 66 -36.05 -20.62 -28.88
N ARG A 67 -36.73 -20.49 -30.02
CA ARG A 67 -37.59 -21.56 -30.54
C ARG A 67 -36.82 -22.85 -30.79
N GLU A 68 -35.61 -22.77 -31.35
CA GLU A 68 -34.78 -23.95 -31.60
C GLU A 68 -34.34 -24.63 -30.29
N VAL A 69 -33.84 -23.85 -29.33
CA VAL A 69 -33.39 -24.34 -28.02
C VAL A 69 -34.53 -24.94 -27.23
N ASP A 70 -35.66 -24.25 -27.14
CA ASP A 70 -36.80 -24.67 -26.32
C ASP A 70 -37.43 -25.95 -26.86
N LEU A 71 -37.62 -26.07 -28.18
CA LEU A 71 -38.16 -27.30 -28.78
C LEU A 71 -37.24 -28.49 -28.53
N GLY A 72 -35.91 -28.31 -28.67
CA GLY A 72 -34.94 -29.34 -28.33
C GLY A 72 -34.93 -29.69 -26.83
N ALA A 73 -35.13 -28.71 -25.95
CA ALA A 73 -35.23 -28.95 -24.52
C ALA A 73 -36.51 -29.73 -24.14
N PHE A 74 -37.64 -29.44 -24.79
CA PHE A 74 -38.90 -30.14 -24.55
C PHE A 74 -38.88 -31.60 -25.01
N GLU A 75 -38.07 -31.97 -26.00
CA GLU A 75 -37.84 -33.37 -26.40
C GLU A 75 -37.14 -34.20 -25.30
N HIS A 76 -36.50 -33.54 -24.33
CA HIS A 76 -35.74 -34.16 -23.23
C HIS A 76 -36.28 -33.79 -21.84
N GLN A 77 -37.55 -33.38 -21.77
CA GLN A 77 -38.16 -32.89 -20.52
C GLN A 77 -38.34 -33.96 -19.43
N ASP A 78 -38.15 -35.24 -19.78
CA ASP A 78 -38.16 -36.39 -18.88
C ASP A 78 -36.87 -36.52 -18.05
N VAL A 79 -35.80 -35.83 -18.43
CA VAL A 79 -34.54 -35.81 -17.67
C VAL A 79 -34.72 -35.00 -16.37
N PRO A 80 -34.54 -35.60 -15.18
CA PRO A 80 -34.69 -34.88 -13.92
C PRO A 80 -33.65 -33.77 -13.76
N PHE A 81 -34.08 -32.60 -13.28
CA PHE A 81 -33.17 -31.47 -13.02
C PHE A 81 -32.00 -31.84 -12.11
N GLU A 82 -32.24 -32.63 -11.04
CA GLU A 82 -31.21 -33.07 -10.11
C GLU A 82 -30.14 -33.91 -10.81
N LYS A 83 -30.54 -34.70 -11.83
CA LYS A 83 -29.59 -35.50 -12.60
C LYS A 83 -28.72 -34.61 -13.49
N LEU A 84 -29.28 -33.55 -14.06
CA LEU A 84 -28.52 -32.58 -14.85
C LEU A 84 -27.47 -31.86 -13.99
N VAL A 85 -27.83 -31.46 -12.77
CA VAL A 85 -26.90 -30.86 -11.80
C VAL A 85 -25.80 -31.84 -11.39
N GLU A 86 -26.15 -33.11 -11.15
CA GLU A 86 -25.18 -34.17 -10.82
C GLU A 86 -24.14 -34.36 -11.93
N VAL A 87 -24.59 -34.42 -13.19
CA VAL A 87 -23.73 -34.69 -14.35
C VAL A 87 -22.86 -33.49 -14.73
N LEU A 88 -23.43 -32.28 -14.75
CA LEU A 88 -22.68 -31.05 -15.07
C LEU A 88 -21.75 -30.63 -13.93
N ASN A 89 -22.03 -31.09 -12.70
CA ASN A 89 -21.26 -30.85 -11.48
C ASN A 89 -20.75 -29.39 -11.36
N PRO A 90 -21.63 -28.38 -11.43
CA PRO A 90 -21.22 -26.99 -11.31
C PRO A 90 -20.66 -26.72 -9.91
N ALA A 91 -19.85 -25.65 -9.77
CA ALA A 91 -19.31 -25.24 -8.48
C ALA A 91 -20.47 -25.03 -7.47
N ARG A 92 -20.51 -25.89 -6.44
CA ARG A 92 -21.59 -25.89 -5.45
C ARG A 92 -21.54 -24.61 -4.62
N SER A 93 -22.70 -23.98 -4.46
CA SER A 93 -22.87 -22.78 -3.64
C SER A 93 -24.20 -22.87 -2.91
N VAL A 94 -24.21 -22.50 -1.62
CA VAL A 94 -25.45 -22.33 -0.85
C VAL A 94 -26.11 -20.97 -1.09
N ALA A 95 -25.42 -20.07 -1.81
CA ALA A 95 -25.86 -18.69 -2.01
C ALA A 95 -26.67 -18.48 -3.30
N ARG A 96 -26.78 -19.48 -4.18
CA ARG A 96 -27.51 -19.37 -5.45
C ARG A 96 -28.01 -20.73 -5.96
N HIS A 97 -29.11 -20.71 -6.69
CA HIS A 97 -29.64 -21.90 -7.34
C HIS A 97 -28.69 -22.38 -8.46
N PRO A 98 -28.45 -23.70 -8.60
CA PRO A 98 -27.57 -24.23 -9.64
C PRO A 98 -28.14 -24.01 -11.04
N LEU A 99 -27.25 -23.79 -12.00
CA LEU A 99 -27.52 -23.64 -13.45
C LEU A 99 -28.30 -22.39 -13.89
N PHE A 100 -29.29 -21.92 -13.12
CA PHE A 100 -30.04 -20.68 -13.39
C PHE A 100 -30.44 -19.99 -12.09
N GLN A 101 -30.68 -18.68 -12.16
CA GLN A 101 -31.10 -17.84 -11.02
C GLN A 101 -32.42 -17.11 -11.27
N VAL A 102 -32.88 -17.07 -12.52
CA VAL A 102 -34.13 -16.44 -12.92
C VAL A 102 -35.09 -17.51 -13.43
N LEU A 103 -36.28 -17.58 -12.82
CA LEU A 103 -37.37 -18.42 -13.29
C LEU A 103 -38.31 -17.60 -14.19
N VAL A 104 -38.72 -18.17 -15.32
CA VAL A 104 -39.77 -17.64 -16.18
C VAL A 104 -40.88 -18.68 -16.26
N GLN A 105 -42.11 -18.27 -15.98
CA GLN A 105 -43.27 -19.14 -16.11
C GLN A 105 -44.46 -18.40 -16.71
N MET A 106 -45.29 -19.14 -17.44
CA MET A 106 -46.55 -18.66 -17.99
C MET A 106 -47.67 -19.57 -17.50
N GLU A 107 -48.63 -19.01 -16.75
CA GLU A 107 -49.79 -19.74 -16.24
C GLU A 107 -51.01 -19.53 -17.13
N ASP A 108 -51.61 -20.63 -17.57
CA ASP A 108 -52.91 -20.59 -18.24
C ASP A 108 -54.04 -20.36 -17.23
N ALA A 109 -54.93 -19.45 -17.62
CA ALA A 109 -56.13 -18.96 -16.95
C ALA A 109 -57.02 -19.92 -16.15
N GLY A 110 -56.90 -21.23 -16.38
CA GLY A 110 -57.88 -22.23 -15.98
C GLY A 110 -58.00 -22.44 -14.47
N GLY A 111 -57.01 -22.02 -13.68
CA GLY A 111 -56.98 -22.26 -12.23
C GLY A 111 -57.38 -21.06 -11.34
N ALA A 112 -57.58 -19.87 -11.90
CA ALA A 112 -57.83 -18.64 -11.14
C ALA A 112 -59.29 -18.15 -11.18
N GLY A 113 -60.20 -18.90 -11.80
CA GLY A 113 -61.62 -18.74 -11.55
C GLY A 113 -61.92 -19.29 -10.17
N GLY A 114 -62.61 -18.52 -9.31
CA GLY A 114 -63.08 -19.04 -8.03
C GLY A 114 -63.75 -20.39 -8.23
N LEU A 115 -63.57 -21.32 -7.28
CA LEU A 115 -64.24 -22.62 -7.31
C LEU A 115 -65.74 -22.36 -7.54
N ASP A 116 -66.30 -22.90 -8.62
CA ASP A 116 -67.74 -22.81 -8.89
C ASP A 116 -68.48 -23.72 -7.91
N LEU A 117 -68.78 -23.15 -6.75
CA LEU A 117 -69.47 -23.82 -5.66
C LEU A 117 -70.92 -23.32 -5.65
N VAL A 118 -71.86 -24.25 -5.81
CA VAL A 118 -73.29 -23.93 -5.83
C VAL A 118 -73.68 -23.20 -4.55
N GLY A 119 -74.10 -21.94 -4.70
CA GLY A 119 -74.58 -21.09 -3.60
C GLY A 119 -73.50 -20.47 -2.71
N VAL A 120 -72.22 -20.53 -3.12
CA VAL A 120 -71.08 -19.96 -2.38
C VAL A 120 -70.19 -19.18 -3.33
N GLU A 121 -69.91 -17.92 -2.99
CA GLU A 121 -68.90 -17.12 -3.68
C GLU A 121 -67.51 -17.45 -3.10
N ALA A 122 -66.67 -18.13 -3.88
CA ALA A 122 -65.30 -18.45 -3.50
C ALA A 122 -64.35 -17.38 -4.05
N VAL A 123 -63.69 -16.65 -3.16
CA VAL A 123 -62.66 -15.65 -3.51
C VAL A 123 -61.29 -16.20 -3.10
N PRO A 124 -60.30 -16.26 -4.00
CA PRO A 124 -58.96 -16.68 -3.64
C PRO A 124 -58.31 -15.67 -2.67
N GLU A 125 -57.86 -16.16 -1.51
CA GLU A 125 -57.11 -15.38 -0.52
C GLU A 125 -55.62 -15.72 -0.62
N ARG A 126 -54.77 -14.69 -0.75
CA ARG A 126 -53.32 -14.88 -0.76
C ARG A 126 -52.81 -15.02 0.67
N CYS A 127 -52.33 -16.22 1.03
CA CYS A 127 -51.78 -16.50 2.35
C CYS A 127 -50.31 -16.04 2.48
N GLY A 128 -50.09 -14.84 3.03
CA GLY A 128 -48.79 -14.36 3.54
C GLY A 128 -47.64 -14.23 2.52
N PRO A 129 -46.48 -13.69 2.93
CA PRO A 129 -45.31 -13.64 2.07
C PRO A 129 -44.71 -15.05 1.92
N VAL A 130 -44.59 -15.52 0.68
CA VAL A 130 -43.89 -16.75 0.33
C VAL A 130 -42.39 -16.45 0.27
N ALA A 131 -41.55 -17.30 0.87
CA ALA A 131 -40.10 -17.16 0.75
C ALA A 131 -39.68 -17.31 -0.72
N SER A 132 -38.89 -16.36 -1.25
CA SER A 132 -38.41 -16.40 -2.63
C SER A 132 -37.56 -17.65 -2.85
N LYS A 133 -37.89 -18.41 -3.88
CA LYS A 133 -37.16 -19.66 -4.23
C LYS A 133 -35.95 -19.41 -5.14
N PHE A 134 -35.98 -18.29 -5.87
CA PHE A 134 -34.98 -17.89 -6.85
C PHE A 134 -34.61 -16.43 -6.63
N ASP A 135 -33.57 -15.94 -7.31
CA ASP A 135 -33.17 -14.54 -7.22
C ASP A 135 -34.30 -13.65 -7.80
N LEU A 136 -34.87 -14.07 -8.94
CA LEU A 136 -36.04 -13.47 -9.59
C LEU A 136 -36.97 -14.56 -10.13
N SER A 137 -38.29 -14.38 -9.97
CA SER A 137 -39.30 -15.18 -10.65
C SER A 137 -40.26 -14.28 -11.43
N VAL A 138 -40.24 -14.39 -12.75
CA VAL A 138 -41.11 -13.65 -13.67
C VAL A 138 -42.29 -14.54 -14.05
N CYS A 139 -43.48 -14.19 -13.58
CA CYS A 139 -44.70 -14.96 -13.85
C CYS A 139 -45.61 -14.14 -14.76
N PHE A 140 -45.96 -14.71 -15.90
CA PHE A 140 -46.94 -14.16 -16.82
C PHE A 140 -48.27 -14.89 -16.63
N PHE A 141 -49.34 -14.14 -16.41
CA PHE A 141 -50.69 -14.68 -16.28
C PHE A 141 -51.50 -14.35 -17.52
N ARG A 142 -52.48 -15.23 -17.81
CA ARG A 142 -53.52 -15.15 -18.84
C ARG A 142 -53.57 -13.83 -19.62
N GLU A 143 -53.53 -13.98 -20.94
CA GLU A 143 -53.94 -12.98 -21.92
C GLU A 143 -55.45 -12.70 -21.80
N THR A 144 -55.80 -11.47 -21.43
CA THR A 144 -57.19 -10.96 -21.44
C THR A 144 -57.36 -9.98 -22.61
N GLU A 145 -58.59 -9.52 -22.88
CA GLU A 145 -58.81 -8.40 -23.84
C GLU A 145 -58.05 -7.13 -23.43
N GLU A 146 -57.65 -7.01 -22.15
CA GLU A 146 -56.89 -5.89 -21.58
C GLU A 146 -55.37 -6.09 -21.64
N GLY A 147 -54.89 -7.27 -22.07
CA GLY A 147 -53.46 -7.60 -22.22
C GLY A 147 -52.95 -8.70 -21.29
N LEU A 148 -51.63 -8.79 -21.17
CA LEU A 148 -50.90 -9.77 -20.35
C LEU A 148 -50.59 -9.18 -18.97
N THR A 149 -50.89 -9.91 -17.90
CA THR A 149 -50.47 -9.50 -16.54
C THR A 149 -49.13 -10.13 -16.19
N VAL A 150 -48.19 -9.36 -15.65
CA VAL A 150 -46.88 -9.85 -15.23
C VAL A 150 -46.66 -9.56 -13.73
N SER A 151 -46.13 -10.55 -13.00
CA SER A 151 -45.62 -10.34 -11.65
C SER A 151 -44.14 -10.70 -11.56
N LEU A 152 -43.38 -9.87 -10.85
CA LEU A 152 -42.00 -10.12 -10.51
C LEU A 152 -41.89 -10.40 -9.01
N GLU A 153 -41.54 -11.62 -8.66
CA GLU A 153 -41.07 -11.99 -7.31
C GLU A 153 -39.55 -11.86 -7.28
N TYR A 154 -38.99 -11.38 -6.17
CA TYR A 154 -37.55 -11.16 -6.03
C TYR A 154 -37.07 -11.48 -4.61
N ALA A 155 -35.81 -11.92 -4.50
CA ALA A 155 -35.15 -12.11 -3.22
C ALA A 155 -34.80 -10.76 -2.58
N ALA A 156 -35.43 -10.44 -1.43
CA ALA A 156 -35.22 -9.16 -0.74
C ALA A 156 -33.80 -8.98 -0.16
N ASP A 157 -33.05 -10.06 0.00
CA ASP A 157 -31.64 -10.03 0.40
C ASP A 157 -30.72 -9.53 -0.74
N LEU A 158 -31.19 -9.58 -1.99
CA LEU A 158 -30.42 -9.21 -3.19
C LEU A 158 -30.93 -7.94 -3.87
N PHE A 159 -32.26 -7.75 -3.88
CA PHE A 159 -32.91 -6.65 -4.59
C PHE A 159 -33.79 -5.84 -3.66
N ASP A 160 -33.69 -4.52 -3.76
CA ASP A 160 -34.70 -3.63 -3.21
C ASP A 160 -35.88 -3.49 -4.18
N ARG A 161 -36.98 -2.95 -3.67
CA ARG A 161 -38.19 -2.73 -4.48
C ARG A 161 -37.92 -1.83 -5.69
N SER A 162 -37.07 -0.82 -5.53
CA SER A 162 -36.77 0.14 -6.60
C SER A 162 -36.03 -0.52 -7.77
N THR A 163 -35.14 -1.47 -7.49
CA THR A 163 -34.44 -2.29 -8.50
C THR A 163 -35.41 -3.23 -9.21
N ALA A 164 -36.29 -3.90 -8.47
CA ALA A 164 -37.31 -4.76 -9.07
C ALA A 164 -38.25 -3.98 -10.01
N GLU A 165 -38.71 -2.79 -9.62
CA GLU A 165 -39.53 -1.90 -10.45
C GLU A 165 -38.77 -1.43 -11.71
N ARG A 166 -37.46 -1.17 -11.61
CA ARG A 166 -36.61 -0.85 -12.77
C ARG A 166 -36.48 -2.01 -13.75
N ILE A 167 -36.25 -3.23 -13.26
CA ILE A 167 -36.15 -4.45 -14.08
C ILE A 167 -37.48 -4.67 -14.82
N LEU A 168 -38.60 -4.59 -14.10
CA LEU A 168 -39.92 -4.75 -14.70
C LEU A 168 -40.21 -3.65 -15.74
N GLY A 169 -39.89 -2.40 -15.44
CA GLY A 169 -40.04 -1.30 -16.39
C GLY A 169 -39.17 -1.46 -17.64
N CYS A 170 -37.97 -2.04 -17.52
CA CYS A 170 -37.12 -2.39 -18.65
C CYS A 170 -37.78 -3.46 -19.53
N LEU A 171 -38.27 -4.54 -18.91
CA LEU A 171 -38.99 -5.61 -19.61
C LEU A 171 -40.21 -5.08 -20.37
N LEU A 172 -41.01 -4.19 -19.76
CA LEU A 172 -42.16 -3.57 -20.42
C LEU A 172 -41.74 -2.76 -21.66
N ARG A 173 -40.69 -1.93 -21.57
CA ARG A 173 -40.18 -1.17 -22.73
C ARG A 173 -39.65 -2.08 -23.84
N VAL A 174 -38.99 -3.19 -23.49
CA VAL A 174 -38.56 -4.21 -24.46
C VAL A 174 -39.78 -4.79 -25.17
N LEU A 175 -40.80 -5.22 -24.41
CA LEU A 175 -42.04 -5.78 -24.97
C LEU A 175 -42.79 -4.79 -25.88
N GLU A 176 -42.90 -3.52 -25.47
CA GLU A 176 -43.50 -2.46 -26.28
C GLU A 176 -42.73 -2.25 -27.60
N SER A 177 -41.40 -2.21 -27.53
CA SER A 177 -40.55 -1.98 -28.70
C SER A 177 -40.64 -3.12 -29.71
N VAL A 178 -40.58 -4.38 -29.24
CA VAL A 178 -40.59 -5.55 -30.13
C VAL A 178 -41.99 -5.87 -30.67
N ALA A 179 -43.04 -5.44 -29.97
CA ALA A 179 -44.41 -5.48 -30.48
C ALA A 179 -44.63 -4.47 -31.62
N ALA A 180 -43.95 -3.32 -31.58
CA ALA A 180 -44.00 -2.31 -32.62
C ALA A 180 -43.13 -2.66 -33.84
N ASP A 181 -41.90 -3.12 -33.59
CA ASP A 181 -40.95 -3.54 -34.62
C ASP A 181 -40.11 -4.75 -34.16
N PRO A 182 -40.42 -5.98 -34.61
CA PRO A 182 -39.67 -7.18 -34.23
C PRO A 182 -38.29 -7.30 -34.91
N ASP A 183 -37.98 -6.46 -35.90
CA ASP A 183 -36.71 -6.48 -36.62
C ASP A 183 -35.69 -5.48 -36.02
N VAL A 184 -36.06 -4.76 -34.96
CA VAL A 184 -35.17 -3.93 -34.15
C VAL A 184 -34.02 -4.76 -33.56
N ARG A 185 -32.80 -4.21 -33.59
CA ARG A 185 -31.63 -4.82 -32.96
C ARG A 185 -31.71 -4.72 -31.44
N VAL A 186 -31.25 -5.76 -30.76
CA VAL A 186 -31.26 -5.82 -29.29
C VAL A 186 -30.54 -4.63 -28.65
N GLY A 187 -29.42 -4.20 -29.21
CA GLY A 187 -28.67 -3.04 -28.72
C GLY A 187 -29.41 -1.72 -28.89
N GLU A 188 -30.29 -1.60 -29.89
CA GLU A 188 -31.07 -0.39 -30.19
C GLU A 188 -32.34 -0.25 -29.34
N LEU A 189 -32.71 -1.30 -28.60
CA LEU A 189 -33.87 -1.27 -27.70
C LEU A 189 -33.67 -0.22 -26.58
N GLU A 190 -34.67 0.65 -26.43
CA GLU A 190 -34.68 1.67 -25.37
C GLU A 190 -34.98 1.02 -24.03
N VAL A 191 -33.95 0.84 -23.21
CA VAL A 191 -34.04 0.22 -21.90
C VAL A 191 -34.12 1.22 -20.76
N LEU A 192 -33.79 2.49 -21.01
CA LEU A 192 -33.85 3.54 -20.01
C LEU A 192 -35.22 4.20 -20.00
N SER A 193 -35.69 4.56 -18.81
CA SER A 193 -36.81 5.50 -18.72
C SER A 193 -36.35 6.91 -19.13
N ALA A 194 -37.26 7.76 -19.61
CA ALA A 194 -36.95 9.15 -19.94
C ALA A 194 -36.33 9.91 -18.74
N GLY A 195 -36.80 9.63 -17.51
CA GLY A 195 -36.23 10.21 -16.29
C GLY A 195 -34.84 9.69 -15.93
N GLU A 196 -34.54 8.41 -16.18
CA GLU A 196 -33.19 7.85 -16.00
C GLU A 196 -32.22 8.40 -17.04
N ARG A 197 -32.64 8.46 -18.31
CA ARG A 197 -31.86 9.07 -19.38
C ARG A 197 -31.49 10.52 -19.07
N ARG A 198 -32.45 11.33 -18.61
CA ARG A 198 -32.20 12.73 -18.20
C ARG A 198 -31.21 12.79 -17.03
N ARG A 199 -31.34 11.94 -16.02
CA ARG A 199 -30.39 11.90 -14.90
C ARG A 199 -28.95 11.62 -15.35
N LEU A 200 -28.76 10.63 -16.23
CA LEU A 200 -27.44 10.22 -16.73
C LEU A 200 -26.80 11.28 -17.65
N LEU A 201 -27.62 12.02 -18.41
CA LEU A 201 -27.13 13.01 -19.37
C LEU A 201 -27.02 14.43 -18.80
N GLU A 202 -27.90 14.81 -17.88
CA GLU A 202 -28.07 16.18 -17.40
C GLU A 202 -27.86 16.24 -15.88
N ASP A 203 -28.75 15.63 -15.09
CA ASP A 203 -28.85 15.90 -13.64
C ASP A 203 -27.61 15.48 -12.83
N TRP A 204 -26.88 14.44 -13.25
CA TRP A 204 -25.70 13.92 -12.55
C TRP A 204 -24.36 14.35 -13.16
N ASN A 205 -24.40 15.14 -14.23
CA ASN A 205 -23.20 15.72 -14.83
C ASN A 205 -22.85 17.07 -14.20
N GLY A 206 -21.63 17.56 -14.48
CA GLY A 206 -21.17 18.83 -13.96
C GLY A 206 -22.03 20.00 -14.43
N THR A 207 -22.31 20.91 -13.50
CA THR A 207 -23.07 22.13 -13.77
C THR A 207 -22.34 23.04 -14.76
N VAL A 208 -23.11 23.82 -15.53
CA VAL A 208 -22.57 24.86 -16.40
C VAL A 208 -22.35 26.12 -15.55
N SER A 209 -21.15 26.28 -15.00
CA SER A 209 -20.71 27.49 -14.31
C SER A 209 -19.91 28.42 -15.23
N ALA A 210 -19.77 29.70 -14.85
CA ALA A 210 -18.93 30.63 -15.60
C ALA A 210 -17.45 30.29 -15.39
N VAL A 211 -16.69 30.10 -16.47
CA VAL A 211 -15.23 29.94 -16.40
C VAL A 211 -14.61 31.33 -16.33
N PRO A 212 -13.57 31.56 -15.53
CA PRO A 212 -12.82 32.81 -15.56
C PRO A 212 -12.41 33.16 -17.00
N GLU A 213 -12.76 34.37 -17.46
CA GLU A 213 -12.30 34.85 -18.76
C GLU A 213 -10.78 35.03 -18.77
N GLY A 214 -10.13 34.64 -19.87
CA GLY A 214 -8.69 34.81 -20.06
C GLY A 214 -7.88 33.51 -19.93
N SER A 215 -6.63 33.68 -19.56
CA SER A 215 -5.58 32.66 -19.47
C SER A 215 -5.03 32.58 -18.04
N LEU A 216 -4.40 31.46 -17.70
CA LEU A 216 -3.79 31.26 -16.37
C LEU A 216 -2.86 32.43 -15.94
N PRO A 217 -1.99 32.98 -16.83
CA PRO A 217 -1.19 34.16 -16.50
C PRO A 217 -2.02 35.39 -16.09
N GLU A 218 -3.16 35.63 -16.73
CA GLU A 218 -4.02 36.80 -16.48
C GLU A 218 -4.76 36.65 -15.14
N VAL A 219 -5.30 35.46 -14.85
CA VAL A 219 -5.94 35.18 -13.55
C VAL A 219 -4.91 35.28 -12.42
N PHE A 220 -3.69 34.77 -12.63
CA PHE A 220 -2.59 34.90 -11.66
C PHE A 220 -2.18 36.36 -11.45
N ALA A 221 -2.02 37.16 -12.52
CA ALA A 221 -1.67 38.57 -12.39
C ALA A 221 -2.74 39.38 -11.64
N ALA A 222 -4.03 39.09 -11.89
CA ALA A 222 -5.13 39.67 -11.13
C ALA A 222 -5.05 39.30 -9.63
N ARG A 223 -4.68 38.06 -9.31
CA ARG A 223 -4.46 37.64 -7.92
C ARG A 223 -3.28 38.36 -7.28
N VAL A 224 -2.15 38.48 -7.97
CA VAL A 224 -0.96 39.22 -7.51
C VAL A 224 -1.31 40.67 -7.16
N ALA A 225 -2.12 41.33 -7.98
CA ALA A 225 -2.57 42.70 -7.71
C ALA A 225 -3.44 42.82 -6.44
N SER A 226 -4.16 41.75 -6.07
CA SER A 226 -5.03 41.74 -4.89
C SER A 226 -4.32 41.41 -3.57
N VAL A 227 -3.23 40.62 -3.61
CA VAL A 227 -2.49 40.15 -2.42
C VAL A 227 -0.97 40.19 -2.61
N PRO A 228 -0.37 41.34 -2.99
CA PRO A 228 1.02 41.42 -3.43
C PRO A 228 2.03 40.97 -2.37
N ASP A 229 1.77 41.32 -1.11
CA ASP A 229 2.69 41.09 0.03
C ASP A 229 2.49 39.72 0.70
N ALA A 230 1.48 38.94 0.28
CA ALA A 230 1.27 37.60 0.83
C ALA A 230 2.38 36.64 0.35
N VAL A 231 2.74 35.69 1.20
CA VAL A 231 3.74 34.65 0.84
C VAL A 231 3.10 33.68 -0.15
N ALA A 232 3.67 33.59 -1.36
CA ALA A 232 3.18 32.73 -2.42
C ALA A 232 3.81 31.33 -2.38
N VAL A 233 5.15 31.27 -2.22
CA VAL A 233 5.90 30.01 -2.27
C VAL A 233 6.96 30.00 -1.17
N VAL A 234 7.08 28.86 -0.48
CA VAL A 234 8.15 28.55 0.47
C VAL A 234 8.86 27.28 0.02
N CYS A 235 10.19 27.32 -0.08
CA CYS A 235 11.02 26.16 -0.40
C CYS A 235 12.33 26.23 0.40
N GLY A 236 12.54 25.27 1.31
CA GLY A 236 13.70 25.31 2.21
C GLY A 236 13.73 26.62 3.03
N PRO A 237 14.85 27.35 3.06
CA PRO A 237 14.94 28.64 3.75
C PRO A 237 14.37 29.83 2.95
N GLU A 238 14.06 29.64 1.66
CA GLU A 238 13.57 30.72 0.79
C GLU A 238 12.05 30.83 0.87
N SER A 239 11.56 32.07 0.99
CA SER A 239 10.14 32.42 0.88
C SER A 239 9.98 33.62 -0.04
N VAL A 240 9.07 33.55 -1.00
CA VAL A 240 8.78 34.66 -1.92
C VAL A 240 7.32 35.08 -1.84
N THR A 241 7.10 36.37 -1.93
CA THR A 241 5.77 36.98 -2.00
C THR A 241 5.16 36.84 -3.40
N TYR A 242 3.85 37.11 -3.54
CA TYR A 242 3.20 37.16 -4.85
C TYR A 242 3.82 38.20 -5.78
N ALA A 243 4.15 39.39 -5.27
CA ALA A 243 4.80 40.44 -6.05
C ALA A 243 6.20 40.03 -6.53
N GLU A 244 7.01 39.44 -5.66
CA GLU A 244 8.36 38.96 -6.01
C GLU A 244 8.31 37.81 -7.01
N LEU A 245 7.43 36.83 -6.79
CA LEU A 245 7.24 35.70 -7.70
C LEU A 245 6.82 36.18 -9.09
N ASN A 246 5.86 37.11 -9.17
CA ASN A 246 5.40 37.68 -10.42
C ASN A 246 6.51 38.45 -11.15
N ALA A 247 7.26 39.29 -10.42
CA ALA A 247 8.36 40.06 -10.98
C ALA A 247 9.47 39.17 -11.58
N ARG A 248 9.87 38.11 -10.86
CA ARG A 248 10.86 37.12 -11.36
C ARG A 248 10.32 36.41 -12.61
N ALA A 249 9.07 35.95 -12.58
CA ALA A 249 8.44 35.27 -13.71
C ALA A 249 8.29 36.18 -14.95
N ASN A 250 7.98 37.47 -14.74
CA ASN A 250 7.86 38.44 -15.82
C ASN A 250 9.19 38.73 -16.51
N ARG A 251 10.27 38.88 -15.74
CA ARG A 251 11.63 39.07 -16.30
C ARG A 251 12.07 37.85 -17.10
N LEU A 252 11.83 36.65 -16.59
CA LEU A 252 12.16 35.42 -17.32
C LEU A 252 11.28 35.25 -18.56
N ALA A 253 10.00 35.58 -18.50
CA ALA A 253 9.11 35.55 -19.66
C ALA A 253 9.60 36.46 -20.79
N ARG A 254 10.15 37.64 -20.47
CA ARG A 254 10.73 38.56 -21.47
C ARG A 254 12.00 38.02 -22.10
N LEU A 255 12.85 37.36 -21.32
CA LEU A 255 14.01 36.63 -21.87
C LEU A 255 13.55 35.52 -22.83
N LEU A 256 12.49 34.79 -22.50
CA LEU A 256 11.93 33.76 -23.39
C LEU A 256 11.38 34.38 -24.69
N LEU A 257 10.68 35.50 -24.61
CA LEU A 257 10.16 36.22 -25.77
C LEU A 257 11.27 36.66 -26.75
N GLU A 258 12.44 37.08 -26.24
CA GLU A 258 13.61 37.38 -27.10
C GLU A 258 14.15 36.17 -27.86
N HIS A 259 13.94 34.96 -27.34
CA HIS A 259 14.24 33.70 -28.01
C HIS A 259 13.11 33.25 -28.96
N ALA A 260 12.18 34.15 -29.29
CA ALA A 260 10.99 33.89 -30.12
C ALA A 260 10.06 32.78 -29.56
N VAL A 261 10.13 32.51 -28.25
CA VAL A 261 9.17 31.66 -27.56
C VAL A 261 7.84 32.41 -27.46
N GLY A 262 6.73 31.77 -27.82
CA GLY A 262 5.41 32.36 -27.70
C GLY A 262 4.31 31.31 -27.87
N PRO A 263 3.08 31.71 -28.20
CA PRO A 263 1.99 30.75 -28.37
C PRO A 263 2.25 29.67 -29.42
N GLU A 264 1.85 28.43 -29.09
CA GLU A 264 2.14 27.17 -29.79
C GLU A 264 3.60 26.67 -29.67
N SER A 265 4.52 27.42 -29.05
CA SER A 265 5.86 26.91 -28.71
C SER A 265 5.84 26.03 -27.46
N LEU A 266 6.75 25.05 -27.40
CA LEU A 266 7.03 24.27 -26.20
C LEU A 266 8.37 24.69 -25.59
N VAL A 267 8.42 24.83 -24.27
CA VAL A 267 9.66 25.04 -23.51
C VAL A 267 9.86 23.85 -22.58
N ALA A 268 10.97 23.13 -22.76
CA ALA A 268 11.32 22.05 -21.84
C ALA A 268 11.85 22.64 -20.53
N VAL A 269 11.41 22.10 -19.40
CA VAL A 269 11.83 22.54 -18.05
C VAL A 269 12.43 21.34 -17.34
N LEU A 270 13.75 21.31 -17.23
CA LEU A 270 14.54 20.26 -16.59
C LEU A 270 15.27 20.89 -15.39
N MET A 271 14.58 20.98 -14.26
CA MET A 271 15.05 21.71 -13.08
C MET A 271 14.70 20.93 -11.80
N GLU A 272 15.49 21.12 -10.76
CA GLU A 272 15.20 20.59 -9.43
C GLU A 272 14.06 21.35 -8.75
N ARG A 273 13.45 20.77 -7.71
CA ARG A 273 12.36 21.44 -6.98
C ARG A 273 12.90 22.66 -6.22
N SER A 274 12.50 23.85 -6.66
CA SER A 274 12.91 25.14 -6.09
C SER A 274 11.86 26.22 -6.37
N VAL A 275 12.03 27.40 -5.76
CA VAL A 275 11.24 28.60 -6.13
C VAL A 275 11.45 28.93 -7.61
N GLU A 276 12.68 28.80 -8.12
CA GLU A 276 13.00 29.12 -9.51
C GLU A 276 12.32 28.20 -10.52
N THR A 277 12.01 26.95 -10.14
CA THR A 277 11.19 26.07 -10.99
C THR A 277 9.75 26.57 -11.09
N VAL A 278 9.17 27.13 -10.02
CA VAL A 278 7.84 27.77 -10.09
C VAL A 278 7.90 29.05 -10.94
N VAL A 279 8.96 29.85 -10.80
CA VAL A 279 9.22 31.01 -11.65
C VAL A 279 9.29 30.61 -13.12
N ALA A 280 10.01 29.54 -13.46
CA ALA A 280 10.14 29.02 -14.82
C ALA A 280 8.79 28.60 -15.41
N LEU A 281 7.98 27.83 -14.68
CA LEU A 281 6.66 27.41 -15.16
C LEU A 281 5.75 28.61 -15.43
N LEU A 282 5.69 29.58 -14.52
CA LEU A 282 4.92 30.81 -14.69
C LEU A 282 5.45 31.66 -15.85
N ALA A 283 6.76 31.76 -16.02
CA ALA A 283 7.39 32.54 -17.08
C ALA A 283 7.06 31.98 -18.48
N VAL A 284 7.09 30.65 -18.63
CA VAL A 284 6.71 29.97 -19.88
C VAL A 284 5.24 30.28 -20.23
N LEU A 285 4.35 30.14 -19.25
CA LEU A 285 2.93 30.45 -19.43
C LEU A 285 2.71 31.94 -19.76
N LYS A 286 3.44 32.86 -19.11
CA LYS A 286 3.36 34.31 -19.35
C LYS A 286 3.86 34.72 -20.73
N ALA A 287 4.89 34.04 -21.25
CA ALA A 287 5.32 34.18 -22.64
C ALA A 287 4.26 33.63 -23.64
N GLY A 288 3.26 32.89 -23.15
CA GLY A 288 2.18 32.29 -23.93
C GLY A 288 2.51 30.88 -24.45
N ALA A 289 3.67 30.32 -24.09
CA ALA A 289 4.10 29.00 -24.49
C ALA A 289 3.61 27.92 -23.51
N ALA A 290 3.73 26.65 -23.92
CA ALA A 290 3.48 25.50 -23.05
C ALA A 290 4.77 24.97 -22.45
N TYR A 291 4.74 24.62 -21.16
CA TYR A 291 5.86 23.95 -20.53
C TYR A 291 5.80 22.43 -20.75
N LEU A 292 6.96 21.83 -20.96
CA LEU A 292 7.20 20.38 -20.98
C LEU A 292 8.09 20.04 -19.79
N PRO A 293 7.53 19.57 -18.66
CA PRO A 293 8.33 19.22 -17.50
C PRO A 293 9.10 17.93 -17.78
N VAL A 294 10.41 17.96 -17.51
CA VAL A 294 11.30 16.81 -17.65
C VAL A 294 11.93 16.52 -16.30
N ASP A 295 11.67 15.34 -15.74
CA ASP A 295 12.22 14.96 -14.44
C ASP A 295 13.73 14.69 -14.56
N PRO A 296 14.60 15.39 -13.78
CA PRO A 296 16.05 15.17 -13.84
C PRO A 296 16.51 13.75 -13.50
N GLU A 297 15.70 12.95 -12.78
CA GLU A 297 16.03 11.56 -12.45
C GLU A 297 15.64 10.55 -13.54
N TYR A 298 15.03 10.99 -14.64
CA TYR A 298 14.76 10.09 -15.75
C TYR A 298 16.05 9.61 -16.41
N PRO A 299 16.10 8.35 -16.88
CA PRO A 299 17.23 7.88 -17.67
C PRO A 299 17.47 8.80 -18.87
N ARG A 300 18.75 9.00 -19.23
CA ARG A 300 19.14 9.89 -20.34
C ARG A 300 18.38 9.58 -21.63
N GLU A 301 18.25 8.30 -22.00
CA GLU A 301 17.54 7.88 -23.21
C GLU A 301 16.07 8.35 -23.22
N ARG A 302 15.41 8.37 -22.05
CA ARG A 302 14.03 8.86 -21.93
C ARG A 302 13.95 10.36 -22.10
N ILE A 303 14.89 11.10 -21.51
CA ILE A 303 14.99 12.56 -21.66
C ILE A 303 15.22 12.90 -23.14
N GLU A 304 16.18 12.24 -23.78
CA GLU A 304 16.48 12.40 -25.21
C GLU A 304 15.26 12.10 -26.08
N TYR A 305 14.54 11.01 -25.81
CA TYR A 305 13.28 10.69 -26.51
C TYR A 305 12.23 11.79 -26.35
N MET A 306 11.99 12.27 -25.12
CA MET A 306 11.00 13.33 -24.87
C MET A 306 11.34 14.61 -25.62
N LEU A 307 12.61 15.03 -25.58
CA LEU A 307 13.07 16.24 -26.27
C LEU A 307 13.03 16.08 -27.80
N ALA A 308 13.35 14.89 -28.31
CA ALA A 308 13.29 14.58 -29.74
C ALA A 308 11.85 14.49 -30.26
N ASP A 309 10.92 13.91 -29.50
CA ASP A 309 9.51 13.79 -29.89
C ASP A 309 8.75 15.12 -29.77
N ALA A 310 9.12 15.96 -28.79
CA ALA A 310 8.45 17.24 -28.54
C ALA A 310 9.01 18.43 -29.34
N HIS A 311 10.28 18.40 -29.74
CA HIS A 311 10.97 19.52 -30.40
C HIS A 311 10.76 20.88 -29.71
N PRO A 312 11.15 21.02 -28.43
CA PRO A 312 10.96 22.29 -27.72
C PRO A 312 11.80 23.41 -28.35
N ALA A 313 11.26 24.62 -28.33
CA ALA A 313 11.93 25.83 -28.83
C ALA A 313 13.13 26.22 -27.95
N LEU A 314 13.11 25.83 -26.68
CA LEU A 314 14.14 26.16 -25.69
C LEU A 314 14.09 25.15 -24.52
N LEU A 315 15.24 24.90 -23.89
CA LEU A 315 15.38 24.12 -22.66
C LEU A 315 15.83 25.04 -21.51
N LEU A 316 15.03 25.08 -20.45
CA LEU A 316 15.36 25.69 -19.16
C LEU A 316 15.97 24.62 -18.24
N THR A 317 17.11 24.94 -17.64
CA THR A 317 17.79 24.11 -16.63
C THR A 317 18.36 24.98 -15.52
N ASP A 318 18.74 24.37 -14.41
CA ASP A 318 19.58 25.00 -13.37
C ASP A 318 20.97 24.34 -13.32
N THR A 319 21.90 24.94 -12.56
CA THR A 319 23.26 24.42 -12.39
C THR A 319 23.30 23.07 -11.68
N SER A 320 22.30 22.75 -10.85
CA SER A 320 22.23 21.51 -10.08
C SER A 320 21.96 20.28 -10.95
N CYS A 321 21.28 20.46 -12.09
CA CYS A 321 21.04 19.41 -13.07
C CYS A 321 22.23 19.14 -14.03
N GLY A 322 23.33 19.92 -13.94
CA GLY A 322 24.54 19.76 -14.75
C GLY A 322 24.39 20.28 -16.20
N THR A 323 25.17 21.30 -16.54
CA THR A 323 24.99 22.13 -17.75
C THR A 323 25.34 21.47 -19.09
N THR A 324 25.94 20.27 -19.14
CA THR A 324 26.63 19.76 -20.35
C THR A 324 26.23 18.37 -20.86
N SER A 325 25.31 17.64 -20.23
CA SER A 325 24.97 16.25 -20.65
C SER A 325 23.53 16.02 -21.16
N ALA A 326 22.64 17.01 -21.06
CA ALA A 326 21.19 16.82 -21.23
C ALA A 326 20.56 17.49 -22.46
N ALA A 327 21.24 18.41 -23.14
CA ALA A 327 20.68 19.07 -24.33
C ALA A 327 21.10 18.31 -25.61
N PRO A 328 20.16 17.70 -26.36
CA PRO A 328 20.43 17.24 -27.71
C PRO A 328 20.98 18.39 -28.57
N ALA A 329 21.83 18.07 -29.54
CA ALA A 329 22.40 19.08 -30.43
C ALA A 329 21.28 19.91 -31.11
N GLY A 330 21.32 21.23 -30.94
CA GLY A 330 20.46 22.19 -31.67
C GLY A 330 19.30 22.83 -30.88
N ILE A 331 19.07 22.46 -29.62
CA ILE A 331 18.07 23.14 -28.76
C ILE A 331 18.74 24.26 -27.95
N PRO A 332 18.28 25.52 -28.02
CA PRO A 332 18.77 26.61 -27.16
C PRO A 332 18.64 26.27 -25.68
N LEU A 333 19.70 26.49 -24.91
CA LEU A 333 19.77 26.19 -23.47
C LEU A 333 19.88 27.48 -22.68
N VAL A 334 19.04 27.63 -21.65
CA VAL A 334 19.16 28.71 -20.66
C VAL A 334 19.31 28.10 -19.28
N VAL A 335 20.43 28.43 -18.62
CA VAL A 335 20.71 28.05 -17.22
C VAL A 335 20.18 29.18 -16.34
N THR A 336 19.06 28.95 -15.64
CA THR A 336 18.26 30.01 -14.98
C THR A 336 19.01 30.70 -13.85
N ASP A 337 19.80 29.95 -13.08
CA ASP A 337 20.65 30.40 -11.97
C ASP A 337 22.09 30.73 -12.41
N GLY A 338 22.36 30.68 -13.71
CA GLY A 338 23.66 31.05 -14.28
C GLY A 338 23.93 32.55 -14.10
N PRO A 339 25.19 32.97 -13.84
CA PRO A 339 25.52 34.37 -13.56
C PRO A 339 25.19 35.30 -14.75
N GLU A 340 25.34 34.82 -15.98
CA GLU A 340 24.98 35.57 -17.19
C GLU A 340 23.47 35.78 -17.30
N THR A 341 22.68 34.74 -17.05
CA THR A 341 21.22 34.81 -17.04
C THR A 341 20.73 35.74 -15.93
N ALA A 342 21.25 35.60 -14.71
CA ALA A 342 20.90 36.45 -13.59
C ALA A 342 21.17 37.95 -13.88
N ALA A 343 22.33 38.26 -14.48
CA ALA A 343 22.65 39.62 -14.90
C ALA A 343 21.74 40.11 -16.04
N ALA A 344 21.37 39.23 -16.98
CA ALA A 344 20.46 39.55 -18.06
C ALA A 344 19.05 39.88 -17.57
N LEU A 345 18.52 39.08 -16.63
CA LEU A 345 17.17 39.22 -16.08
C LEU A 345 16.94 40.59 -15.42
N LEU A 346 17.96 41.16 -14.77
CA LEU A 346 17.89 42.49 -14.15
C LEU A 346 17.69 43.64 -15.14
N ARG A 347 17.91 43.42 -16.44
CA ARG A 347 17.72 44.43 -17.48
C ARG A 347 16.29 44.50 -17.99
N TYR A 348 15.46 43.48 -17.73
CA TYR A 348 14.07 43.47 -18.16
C TYR A 348 13.15 44.16 -17.15
N PRO A 349 12.10 44.83 -17.63
CA PRO A 349 11.04 45.31 -16.75
C PRO A 349 10.31 44.12 -16.11
N ASP A 350 9.80 44.32 -14.91
CA ASP A 350 9.06 43.32 -14.12
C ASP A 350 7.54 43.38 -14.30
N GLY A 351 7.03 44.24 -15.16
CA GLY A 351 5.61 44.29 -15.54
C GLY A 351 5.18 43.11 -16.42
N ASP A 352 3.93 42.68 -16.27
CA ASP A 352 3.36 41.53 -16.97
C ASP A 352 3.46 41.66 -18.51
N PRO A 353 3.90 40.61 -19.23
CA PRO A 353 3.86 40.60 -20.68
C PRO A 353 2.43 40.68 -21.23
N THR A 354 2.26 41.51 -22.25
CA THR A 354 1.00 41.72 -22.97
C THR A 354 1.02 41.01 -24.33
N ASP A 355 -0.12 40.96 -25.02
CA ASP A 355 -0.18 40.42 -26.38
C ASP A 355 0.67 41.22 -27.38
N ALA A 356 1.03 42.47 -27.08
CA ALA A 356 1.95 43.26 -27.90
C ALA A 356 3.42 42.81 -27.74
N ASP A 357 3.77 42.19 -26.61
CA ASP A 357 5.09 41.62 -26.38
C ASP A 357 5.22 40.21 -27.01
N ARG A 358 4.11 39.51 -27.25
CA ARG A 358 4.06 38.12 -27.74
C ARG A 358 4.16 38.04 -29.26
N THR A 359 4.56 36.87 -29.76
CA THR A 359 4.58 36.59 -31.21
C THR A 359 3.18 36.55 -31.85
N ARG A 360 2.14 36.30 -31.04
CA ARG A 360 0.72 36.41 -31.37
C ARG A 360 -0.12 36.51 -30.08
N PRO A 361 -1.40 36.93 -30.15
CA PRO A 361 -2.29 36.93 -28.99
C PRO A 361 -2.45 35.54 -28.37
N LEU A 362 -2.48 35.47 -27.04
CA LEU A 362 -2.73 34.21 -26.32
C LEU A 362 -4.22 33.86 -26.37
N HIS A 363 -4.54 32.62 -26.75
CA HIS A 363 -5.92 32.12 -26.86
C HIS A 363 -6.14 30.93 -25.92
N PRO A 364 -7.32 30.75 -25.30
CA PRO A 364 -7.59 29.63 -24.39
C PRO A 364 -7.40 28.23 -24.98
N SER A 365 -7.44 28.10 -26.31
CA SER A 365 -7.18 26.82 -26.99
C SER A 365 -5.69 26.49 -27.13
N HIS A 366 -4.78 27.46 -26.96
CA HIS A 366 -3.33 27.23 -26.99
C HIS A 366 -2.90 26.29 -25.86
N PRO A 367 -1.84 25.50 -26.06
CA PRO A 367 -1.36 24.58 -25.04
C PRO A 367 -0.82 25.35 -23.83
N ALA A 368 -1.15 24.90 -22.63
CA ALA A 368 -0.57 25.37 -21.37
C ALA A 368 0.59 24.47 -20.92
N TYR A 369 0.46 23.16 -21.11
CA TYR A 369 1.53 22.20 -20.85
C TYR A 369 1.42 20.94 -21.70
N VAL A 370 2.53 20.22 -21.78
CA VAL A 370 2.60 18.86 -22.33
C VAL A 370 3.24 17.94 -21.30
N ILE A 371 2.50 16.94 -20.83
CA ILE A 371 3.02 15.94 -19.89
C ILE A 371 3.09 14.58 -20.57
N TYR A 372 4.24 13.91 -20.45
CA TYR A 372 4.41 12.57 -21.01
C TYR A 372 3.90 11.50 -20.05
N THR A 373 3.05 10.61 -20.54
CA THR A 373 2.61 9.40 -19.83
C THR A 373 3.18 8.16 -20.52
N SER A 374 3.17 7.02 -19.84
CA SER A 374 3.40 5.71 -20.47
C SER A 374 2.38 5.47 -21.60
N GLY A 375 2.79 4.75 -22.64
CA GLY A 375 1.95 4.47 -23.81
C GLY A 375 1.82 2.97 -24.08
N SER A 376 0.63 2.54 -24.50
CA SER A 376 0.28 1.13 -24.76
C SER A 376 1.12 0.47 -25.85
N THR A 377 1.77 1.26 -26.72
CA THR A 377 2.71 0.79 -27.75
C THR A 377 4.16 0.66 -27.24
N GLY A 378 4.39 0.82 -25.93
CA GLY A 378 5.71 0.72 -25.29
C GLY A 378 6.59 1.96 -25.44
N ARG A 379 6.04 3.11 -25.83
CA ARG A 379 6.76 4.40 -25.87
C ARG A 379 5.95 5.50 -25.18
N PRO A 380 6.60 6.45 -24.47
CA PRO A 380 5.89 7.56 -23.84
C PRO A 380 5.14 8.43 -24.86
N LYS A 381 3.99 8.97 -24.45
CA LYS A 381 3.12 9.84 -25.25
C LYS A 381 2.89 11.17 -24.53
N GLY A 382 3.09 12.29 -25.23
CA GLY A 382 2.84 13.63 -24.69
C GLY A 382 1.36 14.01 -24.75
N VAL A 383 0.73 14.32 -23.63
CA VAL A 383 -0.65 14.81 -23.57
C VAL A 383 -0.67 16.33 -23.62
N VAL A 384 -1.33 16.90 -24.62
CA VAL A 384 -1.36 18.36 -24.85
C VAL A 384 -2.58 18.98 -24.17
N VAL A 385 -2.39 19.67 -23.05
CA VAL A 385 -3.48 20.29 -22.29
C VAL A 385 -3.58 21.79 -22.61
N PRO A 386 -4.74 22.28 -23.08
CA PRO A 386 -4.94 23.69 -23.37
C PRO A 386 -5.27 24.52 -22.13
N HIS A 387 -5.04 25.84 -22.19
CA HIS A 387 -5.38 26.77 -21.11
C HIS A 387 -6.84 26.67 -20.65
N ARG A 388 -7.80 26.49 -21.57
CA ARG A 388 -9.22 26.34 -21.23
C ARG A 388 -9.49 25.17 -20.29
N GLY A 389 -8.82 24.03 -20.51
CA GLY A 389 -9.04 22.82 -19.72
C GLY A 389 -8.42 22.96 -18.34
N LEU A 390 -7.22 23.55 -18.30
CA LEU A 390 -6.52 23.90 -17.08
C LEU A 390 -7.32 24.89 -16.20
N LEU A 391 -7.81 25.99 -16.78
CA LEU A 391 -8.60 26.98 -16.03
C LEU A 391 -9.93 26.41 -15.56
N ASN A 392 -10.62 25.62 -16.40
CA ASN A 392 -11.84 24.95 -15.98
C ASN A 392 -11.59 24.03 -14.77
N PHE A 393 -10.53 23.23 -14.82
CA PHE A 393 -10.13 22.38 -13.71
C PHE A 393 -9.86 23.19 -12.44
N LEU A 394 -9.04 24.23 -12.52
CA LEU A 394 -8.66 25.03 -11.35
C LEU A 394 -9.85 25.76 -10.74
N ALA A 395 -10.76 26.31 -11.55
CA ALA A 395 -11.98 26.93 -11.06
C ALA A 395 -12.91 25.91 -10.38
N ALA A 396 -13.12 24.74 -11.01
CA ALA A 396 -14.00 23.71 -10.48
C ALA A 396 -13.47 23.10 -9.17
N ILE A 397 -12.15 22.97 -9.02
CA ILE A 397 -11.56 22.42 -7.79
C ILE A 397 -11.45 23.46 -6.68
N GLU A 398 -11.29 24.75 -6.99
CA GLU A 398 -11.26 25.84 -6.00
C GLU A 398 -12.59 25.92 -5.24
N GLU A 399 -13.72 25.91 -5.95
CA GLU A 399 -15.06 25.95 -5.33
C GLU A 399 -15.29 24.78 -4.37
N ARG A 400 -14.73 23.60 -4.69
CA ARG A 400 -14.97 22.36 -3.94
C ARG A 400 -13.94 22.07 -2.86
N THR A 401 -12.70 22.52 -3.03
CA THR A 401 -11.68 22.46 -1.98
C THR A 401 -11.80 23.62 -1.01
N ALA A 402 -12.47 24.71 -1.38
CA ALA A 402 -12.61 25.94 -0.58
C ALA A 402 -11.25 26.44 -0.06
N LEU A 403 -10.25 26.49 -0.96
CA LEU A 403 -8.98 27.12 -0.65
C LEU A 403 -9.18 28.61 -0.43
N SER A 404 -8.43 29.15 0.53
CA SER A 404 -8.48 30.55 0.94
C SER A 404 -7.06 31.10 1.13
N PRO A 405 -6.89 32.44 1.22
CA PRO A 405 -5.60 33.03 1.51
C PRO A 405 -4.94 32.60 2.84
N LYS A 406 -5.70 31.95 3.74
CA LYS A 406 -5.18 31.41 5.00
C LYS A 406 -4.54 30.04 4.84
N ASP A 407 -4.79 29.38 3.72
CA ASP A 407 -4.36 28.01 3.51
C ASP A 407 -2.91 27.93 3.07
N ARG A 408 -2.30 26.82 3.46
CA ARG A 408 -0.93 26.43 3.17
C ARG A 408 -0.98 25.00 2.65
N LEU A 409 -0.69 24.84 1.36
CA LEU A 409 -0.73 23.55 0.68
C LEU A 409 0.67 22.97 0.56
N LEU A 410 0.89 21.76 1.08
CA LEU A 410 2.16 21.04 0.94
C LEU A 410 2.23 20.32 -0.41
N ALA A 411 3.09 20.81 -1.30
CA ALA A 411 3.31 20.27 -2.64
C ALA A 411 4.41 19.22 -2.60
N VAL A 412 4.06 17.96 -2.90
CA VAL A 412 4.95 16.78 -2.86
C VAL A 412 5.10 16.09 -4.21
N THR A 413 4.23 16.37 -5.17
CA THR A 413 4.19 15.67 -6.46
C THR A 413 5.20 16.26 -7.44
N THR A 414 5.99 15.41 -8.11
CA THR A 414 6.89 15.80 -9.22
C THR A 414 6.15 16.59 -10.32
N VAL A 415 6.79 17.62 -10.87
CA VAL A 415 6.22 18.44 -11.97
C VAL A 415 6.02 17.63 -13.26
N ALA A 416 6.69 16.48 -13.39
CA ALA A 416 6.48 15.55 -14.50
C ALA A 416 5.18 14.72 -14.38
N PHE A 417 4.43 14.86 -13.28
CA PHE A 417 3.13 14.23 -13.08
C PHE A 417 2.05 15.31 -12.90
N ASP A 418 0.96 15.22 -13.66
CA ASP A 418 -0.04 16.29 -13.82
C ASP A 418 -0.74 16.72 -12.53
N ILE A 419 -0.84 15.87 -11.51
CA ILE A 419 -1.46 16.24 -10.23
C ILE A 419 -0.70 17.36 -9.49
N HIS A 420 0.55 17.67 -9.87
CA HIS A 420 1.27 18.86 -9.38
C HIS A 420 0.54 20.17 -9.74
N VAL A 421 -0.26 20.17 -10.82
CA VAL A 421 -1.00 21.34 -11.28
C VAL A 421 -1.94 21.86 -10.20
N LEU A 422 -2.62 20.94 -9.49
CA LEU A 422 -3.43 21.30 -8.32
C LEU A 422 -2.55 21.91 -7.23
N GLU A 423 -1.45 21.24 -6.90
CA GLU A 423 -0.58 21.61 -5.78
C GLU A 423 0.09 22.98 -5.96
N LEU A 424 0.37 23.38 -7.21
CA LEU A 424 0.97 24.67 -7.51
C LEU A 424 -0.08 25.74 -7.80
N PHE A 425 -0.96 25.51 -8.76
CA PHE A 425 -1.77 26.60 -9.31
C PHE A 425 -3.07 26.84 -8.52
N ALA A 426 -3.69 25.83 -7.92
CA ALA A 426 -4.90 26.04 -7.12
C ALA A 426 -4.66 26.99 -5.92
N PRO A 427 -3.63 26.78 -5.06
CA PRO A 427 -3.34 27.73 -3.99
C PRO A 427 -2.89 29.10 -4.52
N LEU A 428 -2.11 29.15 -5.61
CA LEU A 428 -1.69 30.43 -6.20
C LEU A 428 -2.87 31.27 -6.72
N LEU A 429 -3.91 30.64 -7.28
CA LEU A 429 -5.10 31.36 -7.73
C LEU A 429 -6.04 31.73 -6.58
N ALA A 430 -6.02 30.99 -5.48
CA ALA A 430 -6.78 31.28 -4.26
C ALA A 430 -6.12 32.36 -3.37
N GLY A 431 -4.89 32.78 -3.66
CA GLY A 431 -4.12 33.70 -2.80
C GLY A 431 -3.47 33.01 -1.59
N ALA A 432 -3.42 31.67 -1.59
CA ALA A 432 -2.85 30.84 -0.54
C ALA A 432 -1.33 30.65 -0.72
N CYS A 433 -0.69 29.93 0.19
CA CYS A 433 0.75 29.63 0.14
C CYS A 433 1.01 28.20 -0.35
N VAL A 434 1.94 28.04 -1.29
CA VAL A 434 2.54 26.75 -1.66
C VAL A 434 3.76 26.49 -0.77
N VAL A 435 3.78 25.35 -0.08
CA VAL A 435 4.97 24.85 0.62
C VAL A 435 5.56 23.74 -0.23
N LEU A 436 6.69 23.99 -0.87
CA LEU A 436 7.33 23.02 -1.77
C LEU A 436 8.24 22.09 -0.96
N ALA A 437 7.88 20.81 -0.89
CA ALA A 437 8.77 19.78 -0.35
C ALA A 437 9.89 19.50 -1.35
N ASP A 438 11.15 19.51 -0.91
CA ASP A 438 12.26 19.06 -1.75
C ASP A 438 12.20 17.53 -1.96
N ARG A 439 12.99 17.03 -2.92
CA ARG A 439 12.94 15.60 -3.28
C ARG A 439 13.37 14.68 -2.14
N ALA A 440 14.30 15.11 -1.28
CA ALA A 440 14.75 14.32 -0.15
C ALA A 440 13.64 14.20 0.90
N ALA A 441 12.93 15.30 1.17
CA ALA A 441 11.79 15.32 2.07
C ALA A 441 10.66 14.40 1.59
N VAL A 442 10.31 14.42 0.30
CA VAL A 442 9.24 13.55 -0.25
C VAL A 442 9.53 12.05 -0.05
N ARG A 443 10.81 11.66 0.02
CA ARG A 443 11.25 10.27 0.26
C ARG A 443 11.38 9.90 1.73
N ASP A 444 11.13 10.85 2.65
CA ASP A 444 11.18 10.65 4.09
C ASP A 444 9.86 11.15 4.74
N PRO A 445 8.92 10.24 5.06
CA PRO A 445 7.67 10.57 5.74
C PRO A 445 7.87 11.37 7.04
N ALA A 446 8.98 11.15 7.75
CA ALA A 446 9.30 11.92 8.95
C ALA A 446 9.70 13.36 8.60
N ALA A 447 10.42 13.58 7.50
CA ALA A 447 10.71 14.92 6.99
C ALA A 447 9.44 15.63 6.55
N LEU A 448 8.55 14.96 5.80
CA LEU A 448 7.25 15.52 5.41
C LEU A 448 6.40 15.89 6.62
N ALA A 449 6.35 15.03 7.65
CA ALA A 449 5.64 15.30 8.90
C ALA A 449 6.18 16.56 9.60
N ARG A 450 7.51 16.66 9.75
CA ARG A 450 8.15 17.86 10.33
C ARG A 450 7.88 19.11 9.49
N MET A 451 7.83 19.00 8.17
CA MET A 451 7.49 20.12 7.29
C MET A 451 6.03 20.55 7.45
N ALA A 452 5.11 19.58 7.56
CA ALA A 452 3.69 19.84 7.76
C ALA A 452 3.45 20.62 9.05
N GLU A 453 4.10 20.21 10.15
CA GLU A 453 4.03 20.92 11.44
C GLU A 453 4.71 22.29 11.38
N ARG A 454 5.96 22.36 10.90
CA ARG A 454 6.76 23.60 10.87
C ARG A 454 6.09 24.71 10.06
N HIS A 455 5.46 24.35 8.95
CA HIS A 455 4.85 25.30 8.04
C HIS A 455 3.33 25.38 8.21
N GLU A 456 2.76 24.84 9.30
CA GLU A 456 1.33 24.90 9.61
C GLU A 456 0.47 24.54 8.39
N VAL A 457 0.81 23.41 7.75
CA VAL A 457 0.11 22.94 6.57
C VAL A 457 -1.36 22.69 6.92
N THR A 458 -2.25 22.99 5.96
CA THR A 458 -3.71 22.87 6.13
C THR A 458 -4.33 21.91 5.10
N VAL A 459 -3.69 21.80 3.94
CA VAL A 459 -4.12 20.95 2.83
C VAL A 459 -2.92 20.20 2.29
N MET A 460 -3.12 18.93 1.97
CA MET A 460 -2.12 18.14 1.28
C MET A 460 -2.81 17.21 0.29
N GLN A 461 -2.23 17.11 -0.90
CA GLN A 461 -2.59 16.08 -1.88
C GLN A 461 -1.53 15.00 -1.87
N ALA A 462 -1.96 13.75 -1.88
CA ALA A 462 -1.06 12.61 -2.03
C ALA A 462 -1.77 11.37 -2.57
N THR A 463 -0.99 10.41 -3.03
CA THR A 463 -1.48 9.09 -3.43
C THR A 463 -1.90 8.29 -2.19
N PRO A 464 -2.82 7.30 -2.32
CA PRO A 464 -3.12 6.36 -1.24
C PRO A 464 -1.87 5.76 -0.59
N THR A 465 -0.88 5.37 -1.41
CA THR A 465 0.39 4.83 -0.92
C THR A 465 1.13 5.77 0.04
N LEU A 466 1.26 7.06 -0.31
CA LEU A 466 1.96 8.02 0.54
C LEU A 466 1.15 8.35 1.81
N TRP A 467 -0.18 8.44 1.71
CA TRP A 467 -1.04 8.60 2.88
C TRP A 467 -0.92 7.44 3.86
N GLN A 468 -0.85 6.21 3.35
CA GLN A 468 -0.67 5.03 4.20
C GLN A 468 0.65 5.10 4.97
N ALA A 469 1.75 5.53 4.32
CA ALA A 469 3.04 5.68 4.98
C ALA A 469 3.01 6.77 6.08
N LEU A 470 2.42 7.93 5.79
CA LEU A 470 2.30 9.04 6.75
C LEU A 470 1.42 8.67 7.94
N LEU A 471 0.26 8.04 7.72
CA LEU A 471 -0.66 7.66 8.78
C LEU A 471 -0.16 6.49 9.63
N ALA A 472 0.70 5.63 9.08
CA ALA A 472 1.30 4.53 9.83
C ALA A 472 2.19 5.03 10.96
N GLU A 473 2.99 6.07 10.72
CA GLU A 473 4.09 6.47 11.61
C GLU A 473 3.95 7.90 12.17
N HIS A 474 3.23 8.78 11.48
CA HIS A 474 3.19 10.22 11.76
C HIS A 474 1.76 10.80 11.73
N ALA A 475 0.75 10.01 12.10
CA ALA A 475 -0.66 10.45 12.11
C ALA A 475 -0.90 11.75 12.91
N ALA A 476 -0.13 11.99 13.98
CA ALA A 476 -0.23 13.21 14.77
C ALA A 476 0.13 14.48 13.97
N ALA A 477 1.18 14.40 13.13
CA ALA A 477 1.69 15.54 12.36
C ALA A 477 0.75 15.97 11.22
N VAL A 478 -0.09 15.05 10.74
CA VAL A 478 -1.06 15.28 9.66
C VAL A 478 -2.50 15.37 10.18
N ARG A 479 -2.68 15.46 11.50
CA ARG A 479 -3.99 15.54 12.13
C ARG A 479 -4.66 16.87 11.79
N GLY A 480 -5.95 16.80 11.43
CA GLY A 480 -6.77 17.98 11.12
C GLY A 480 -6.54 18.55 9.71
N LEU A 481 -5.63 17.99 8.91
CA LEU A 481 -5.46 18.39 7.51
C LEU A 481 -6.69 18.04 6.67
N ARG A 482 -6.97 18.85 5.65
CA ARG A 482 -7.80 18.43 4.52
C ARG A 482 -6.95 17.55 3.61
N MET A 483 -7.32 16.28 3.50
CA MET A 483 -6.57 15.27 2.75
C MET A 483 -7.21 15.04 1.39
N LEU A 484 -6.49 15.44 0.33
CA LEU A 484 -6.85 15.13 -1.05
C LEU A 484 -6.14 13.84 -1.44
N VAL A 485 -6.87 12.87 -1.98
CA VAL A 485 -6.34 11.56 -2.32
C VAL A 485 -6.77 11.14 -3.71
N GLY A 486 -5.82 10.69 -4.52
CA GLY A 486 -6.11 10.29 -5.90
C GLY A 486 -4.91 9.61 -6.57
N GLY A 487 -5.12 9.16 -7.80
CA GLY A 487 -4.06 8.53 -8.61
C GLY A 487 -3.97 7.00 -8.45
N GLU A 488 -4.60 6.44 -7.41
CA GLU A 488 -4.77 4.99 -7.19
C GLU A 488 -6.17 4.69 -6.64
N GLN A 489 -6.55 3.42 -6.58
CA GLN A 489 -7.79 3.03 -5.90
C GLN A 489 -7.62 3.20 -4.38
N LEU A 490 -8.48 4.02 -3.77
CA LEU A 490 -8.55 4.17 -2.32
C LEU A 490 -9.24 2.95 -1.69
N SER A 491 -8.56 2.26 -0.79
CA SER A 491 -9.14 1.12 -0.05
C SER A 491 -10.03 1.60 1.10
N SER A 492 -11.04 0.80 1.44
CA SER A 492 -11.93 1.08 2.59
C SER A 492 -11.16 1.27 3.91
N ALA A 493 -10.18 0.42 4.19
CA ALA A 493 -9.37 0.48 5.41
C ALA A 493 -8.52 1.75 5.51
N LEU A 494 -7.92 2.20 4.40
CA LEU A 494 -7.16 3.45 4.40
C LEU A 494 -8.11 4.66 4.51
N ALA A 495 -9.23 4.63 3.79
CA ALA A 495 -10.25 5.66 3.86
C ALA A 495 -10.77 5.88 5.28
N GLU A 496 -11.02 4.82 6.03
CA GLU A 496 -11.43 4.89 7.43
C GLU A 496 -10.36 5.56 8.31
N ARG A 497 -9.10 5.10 8.22
CA ARG A 497 -7.99 5.68 8.98
C ARG A 497 -7.73 7.16 8.65
N MET A 498 -7.88 7.53 7.37
CA MET A 498 -7.80 8.92 6.94
C MET A 498 -8.91 9.77 7.59
N ARG A 499 -10.16 9.28 7.61
CA ARG A 499 -11.30 10.02 8.21
C ARG A 499 -11.15 10.25 9.71
N GLU A 500 -10.53 9.33 10.44
CA GLU A 500 -10.27 9.48 11.88
C GLU A 500 -9.22 10.54 12.21
N THR A 501 -8.38 10.89 11.23
CA THR A 501 -7.24 11.80 11.42
C THR A 501 -7.44 13.16 10.77
N ALA A 502 -8.04 13.18 9.58
CA ALA A 502 -8.27 14.37 8.76
C ALA A 502 -9.43 15.23 9.26
N SER A 503 -9.46 16.51 8.87
CA SER A 503 -10.69 17.32 8.95
C SER A 503 -11.67 16.97 7.83
N GLU A 504 -11.13 16.62 6.66
CA GLU A 504 -11.89 16.17 5.50
C GLU A 504 -11.03 15.27 4.62
N VAL A 505 -11.66 14.28 3.96
CA VAL A 505 -11.02 13.42 2.98
C VAL A 505 -11.80 13.48 1.68
N VAL A 506 -11.12 13.84 0.59
CA VAL A 506 -11.70 13.94 -0.75
C VAL A 506 -10.98 12.98 -1.69
N ASN A 507 -11.72 12.00 -2.22
CA ASN A 507 -11.24 11.08 -3.24
C ASN A 507 -11.40 11.74 -4.62
N LEU A 508 -10.30 11.81 -5.38
CA LEU A 508 -10.20 12.48 -6.67
C LEU A 508 -9.83 11.45 -7.75
N TYR A 509 -10.52 11.55 -8.89
CA TYR A 509 -10.26 10.67 -10.04
C TYR A 509 -10.23 11.48 -11.33
N GLY A 510 -9.30 11.13 -12.20
CA GLY A 510 -9.13 11.72 -13.51
C GLY A 510 -7.91 11.14 -14.22
N PRO A 511 -7.98 10.97 -15.55
CA PRO A 511 -6.81 10.72 -16.38
C PRO A 511 -6.19 12.04 -16.85
N THR A 512 -4.90 12.02 -17.19
CA THR A 512 -4.18 13.17 -17.74
C THR A 512 -4.83 13.75 -18.99
N GLU A 513 -5.46 12.91 -19.81
CA GLU A 513 -6.19 13.32 -21.01
C GLU A 513 -7.46 14.15 -20.76
N ALA A 514 -7.94 14.19 -19.51
CA ALA A 514 -9.06 15.01 -19.06
C ALA A 514 -8.65 16.00 -17.95
N THR A 515 -7.38 16.43 -18.00
CA THR A 515 -6.79 17.47 -17.13
C THR A 515 -6.91 17.19 -15.64
N VAL A 516 -5.95 16.43 -15.11
CA VAL A 516 -5.74 16.22 -13.67
C VAL A 516 -6.85 15.40 -13.01
N TRP A 517 -7.94 16.04 -12.57
CA TRP A 517 -9.09 15.39 -11.96
C TRP A 517 -10.38 15.78 -12.70
N SER A 518 -11.27 14.80 -12.87
CA SER A 518 -12.53 14.93 -13.60
C SER A 518 -13.74 14.62 -12.72
N THR A 519 -13.56 13.82 -11.66
CA THR A 519 -14.61 13.51 -10.68
C THR A 519 -14.06 13.60 -9.25
N GLN A 520 -14.97 13.80 -8.30
CA GLN A 520 -14.63 13.77 -6.88
C GLN A 520 -15.73 13.19 -6.00
N ALA A 521 -15.33 12.60 -4.87
CA ALA A 521 -16.20 12.15 -3.80
C ALA A 521 -15.66 12.57 -2.43
N ARG A 522 -16.52 13.13 -1.58
CA ARG A 522 -16.20 13.24 -0.15
C ARG A 522 -16.32 11.85 0.47
N VAL A 523 -15.29 11.43 1.20
CA VAL A 523 -15.30 10.11 1.85
C VAL A 523 -16.09 10.22 3.16
N THR A 524 -17.23 9.52 3.23
CA THR A 524 -18.12 9.47 4.40
C THR A 524 -18.18 8.07 5.01
N ALA A 525 -18.71 7.96 6.23
CA ALA A 525 -18.88 6.69 6.96
C ALA A 525 -19.89 5.73 6.31
N GLU A 526 -20.76 6.26 5.46
CA GLU A 526 -21.90 5.52 4.89
C GLU A 526 -21.50 4.66 3.68
N HIS A 527 -20.31 4.89 3.12
CA HIS A 527 -19.82 4.11 1.99
C HIS A 527 -19.49 2.68 2.42
N GLN A 528 -20.17 1.70 1.82
CA GLN A 528 -19.84 0.30 1.98
C GLN A 528 -18.76 -0.09 0.97
N GLY A 529 -17.65 -0.67 1.44
CA GLY A 529 -16.52 -1.06 0.58
C GLY A 529 -15.63 0.12 0.19
N ASN A 530 -15.00 0.03 -0.98
CA ASN A 530 -14.08 1.08 -1.45
C ASN A 530 -14.86 2.37 -1.79
N PRO A 531 -14.37 3.56 -1.43
CA PRO A 531 -15.06 4.81 -1.75
C PRO A 531 -15.26 5.01 -3.25
N PRO A 532 -16.40 5.59 -3.68
CA PRO A 532 -16.67 5.90 -5.08
C PRO A 532 -15.69 6.96 -5.60
N ILE A 533 -15.56 7.05 -6.92
CA ILE A 533 -14.87 8.17 -7.60
C ILE A 533 -15.79 9.40 -7.74
N GLY A 534 -17.07 9.25 -7.40
CA GLY A 534 -17.99 10.34 -7.09
C GLY A 534 -18.65 10.95 -8.32
N ARG A 535 -18.78 12.28 -8.34
CA ARG A 535 -19.49 12.99 -9.42
C ARG A 535 -18.53 13.83 -10.26
N PRO A 536 -18.85 14.08 -11.54
CA PRO A 536 -18.09 15.00 -12.38
C PRO A 536 -17.91 16.38 -11.74
N LEU A 537 -16.75 16.96 -12.00
CA LEU A 537 -16.49 18.38 -11.77
C LEU A 537 -17.33 19.23 -12.73
N ASP A 538 -17.42 20.52 -12.43
CA ASP A 538 -18.16 21.48 -13.23
C ASP A 538 -17.68 21.51 -14.68
N ARG A 539 -18.65 21.62 -15.60
CA ARG A 539 -18.46 21.55 -17.06
C ARG A 539 -17.75 20.30 -17.58
N THR A 540 -17.70 19.26 -16.75
CA THR A 540 -17.26 17.92 -17.10
C THR A 540 -18.44 16.98 -17.09
N ARG A 541 -18.47 16.07 -18.07
CA ARG A 541 -19.49 15.03 -18.20
C ARG A 541 -18.82 13.67 -18.15
N ALA A 542 -19.49 12.72 -17.50
CA ALA A 542 -19.06 11.33 -17.44
C ALA A 542 -20.17 10.43 -17.99
N TYR A 543 -19.81 9.59 -18.94
CA TYR A 543 -20.71 8.60 -19.52
C TYR A 543 -20.19 7.21 -19.24
N VAL A 544 -21.06 6.33 -18.74
CA VAL A 544 -20.78 4.90 -18.66
C VAL A 544 -21.49 4.27 -19.85
N LEU A 545 -20.72 3.74 -20.79
CA LEU A 545 -21.22 3.27 -22.08
C LEU A 545 -20.94 1.78 -22.30
N ASP A 546 -21.81 1.14 -23.07
CA ASP A 546 -21.57 -0.20 -23.61
C ASP A 546 -20.64 -0.16 -24.84
N GLU A 547 -20.31 -1.33 -25.41
CA GLU A 547 -19.43 -1.47 -26.57
C GLU A 547 -19.97 -0.75 -27.83
N GLY A 548 -21.29 -0.48 -27.89
CA GLY A 548 -21.94 0.27 -28.96
C GLY A 548 -22.08 1.77 -28.67
N LEU A 549 -21.38 2.30 -27.67
CA LEU A 549 -21.46 3.69 -27.20
C LEU A 549 -22.85 4.08 -26.66
N ARG A 550 -23.65 3.13 -26.20
CA ARG A 550 -24.99 3.37 -25.63
C ARG A 550 -24.90 3.51 -24.11
N LEU A 551 -25.74 4.35 -23.51
CA LEU A 551 -25.75 4.57 -22.06
C LEU A 551 -26.04 3.27 -21.30
N ALA A 552 -25.16 2.92 -20.36
CA ALA A 552 -25.40 1.82 -19.43
C ALA A 552 -26.46 2.25 -18.39
N PRO A 553 -27.45 1.40 -18.06
CA PRO A 553 -28.39 1.66 -16.97
C PRO A 553 -27.69 1.81 -15.62
N VAL A 554 -28.35 2.49 -14.68
CA VAL A 554 -27.83 2.59 -13.30
C VAL A 554 -27.64 1.19 -12.69
N GLY A 555 -26.51 0.98 -12.02
CA GLY A 555 -26.08 -0.31 -11.47
C GLY A 555 -25.32 -1.20 -12.46
N VAL A 556 -25.35 -0.91 -13.76
CA VAL A 556 -24.72 -1.71 -14.81
C VAL A 556 -23.32 -1.20 -15.11
N ALA A 557 -22.36 -2.13 -15.19
CA ALA A 557 -20.96 -1.82 -15.47
C ALA A 557 -20.72 -1.58 -16.97
N GLY A 558 -20.02 -0.49 -17.31
CA GLY A 558 -19.62 -0.17 -18.68
C GLY A 558 -18.27 0.56 -18.73
N ASP A 559 -17.87 0.95 -19.94
CA ASP A 559 -16.67 1.73 -20.21
C ASP A 559 -16.91 3.20 -19.82
N LEU A 560 -15.99 3.79 -19.05
CA LEU A 560 -16.07 5.19 -18.65
C LEU A 560 -15.50 6.11 -19.74
N TYR A 561 -16.30 7.09 -20.15
CA TYR A 561 -15.94 8.17 -21.05
C TYR A 561 -16.07 9.51 -20.34
N LEU A 562 -15.15 10.43 -20.63
CA LEU A 562 -15.15 11.78 -20.08
C LEU A 562 -15.31 12.80 -21.20
N ALA A 563 -16.13 13.83 -21.01
CA ALA A 563 -16.34 14.89 -21.99
C ALA A 563 -16.38 16.26 -21.31
N GLY A 564 -16.29 17.33 -22.11
CA GLY A 564 -16.36 18.71 -21.61
C GLY A 564 -15.07 19.50 -21.78
N ASP A 565 -14.96 20.61 -21.06
CA ASP A 565 -13.93 21.62 -21.29
C ASP A 565 -12.54 21.20 -20.81
N GLN A 566 -12.48 20.23 -19.88
CA GLN A 566 -11.22 19.65 -19.37
C GLN A 566 -10.50 18.73 -20.36
N LEU A 567 -11.07 18.43 -21.53
CA LEU A 567 -10.41 17.53 -22.47
C LEU A 567 -9.12 18.13 -23.05
N ALA A 568 -8.07 17.31 -23.05
CA ALA A 568 -6.84 17.60 -23.76
C ALA A 568 -7.11 17.80 -25.26
N ARG A 569 -6.19 18.52 -25.93
CA ARG A 569 -6.21 18.68 -27.38
C ARG A 569 -6.07 17.31 -28.07
N GLY A 570 -5.20 16.47 -27.52
CA GLY A 570 -4.89 15.12 -27.99
C GLY A 570 -3.47 14.73 -27.56
N TYR A 571 -2.91 13.73 -28.23
CA TYR A 571 -1.52 13.32 -28.05
C TYR A 571 -0.61 14.04 -29.06
N LEU A 572 0.49 14.62 -28.57
CA LEU A 572 1.49 15.34 -29.36
C LEU A 572 2.04 14.43 -30.46
N ASN A 573 2.01 14.89 -31.71
CA ASN A 573 2.55 14.17 -32.87
C ASN A 573 1.99 12.73 -33.07
N ARG A 574 0.79 12.44 -32.54
CA ARG A 574 0.13 11.12 -32.62
C ARG A 574 -1.36 11.24 -33.02
N PRO A 575 -1.68 11.65 -34.26
CA PRO A 575 -3.06 11.84 -34.69
C PRO A 575 -3.88 10.54 -34.70
N GLY A 576 -3.28 9.39 -35.06
CA GLY A 576 -3.96 8.09 -35.05
C GLY A 576 -4.43 7.68 -33.65
N LEU A 577 -3.52 7.69 -32.67
CA LEU A 577 -3.85 7.39 -31.28
C LEU A 577 -4.83 8.42 -30.70
N SER A 578 -4.72 9.69 -31.11
CA SER A 578 -5.67 10.73 -30.70
C SER A 578 -7.07 10.44 -31.21
N ALA A 579 -7.23 10.01 -32.47
CA ALA A 579 -8.53 9.67 -33.04
C ALA A 579 -9.15 8.41 -32.42
N GLU A 580 -8.33 7.44 -31.98
CA GLU A 580 -8.80 6.24 -31.29
C GLU A 580 -9.35 6.55 -29.88
N ARG A 581 -8.71 7.50 -29.17
CA ARG A 581 -9.03 7.77 -27.76
C ARG A 581 -9.91 9.00 -27.53
N PHE A 582 -9.86 10.00 -28.40
CA PHE A 582 -10.71 11.20 -28.35
C PHE A 582 -11.76 11.12 -29.46
N VAL A 583 -12.83 10.38 -29.19
CA VAL A 583 -13.91 10.06 -30.13
C VAL A 583 -15.01 11.13 -30.13
N ALA A 584 -15.93 11.06 -31.10
CA ALA A 584 -17.10 11.95 -31.12
C ALA A 584 -18.00 11.72 -29.90
N ASP A 585 -18.56 12.79 -29.34
CA ASP A 585 -19.53 12.74 -28.24
C ASP A 585 -20.96 12.72 -28.80
N PRO A 586 -21.66 11.58 -28.84
CA PRO A 586 -23.01 11.49 -29.40
C PRO A 586 -24.08 12.10 -28.49
N TYR A 587 -23.73 12.44 -27.24
CA TYR A 587 -24.66 12.96 -26.24
C TYR A 587 -24.45 14.45 -25.94
N GLY A 588 -23.31 15.01 -26.36
CA GLY A 588 -23.00 16.42 -26.26
C GLY A 588 -23.44 17.26 -27.46
N PRO A 589 -23.17 18.58 -27.42
CA PRO A 589 -23.39 19.48 -28.55
C PRO A 589 -22.65 19.04 -29.82
N ALA A 590 -23.18 19.39 -30.98
CA ALA A 590 -22.54 19.05 -32.25
C ALA A 590 -21.07 19.54 -32.31
N GLY A 591 -20.16 18.62 -32.63
CA GLY A 591 -18.72 18.88 -32.72
C GLY A 591 -17.94 18.68 -31.41
N THR A 592 -18.58 18.30 -30.31
CA THR A 592 -17.86 17.91 -29.08
C THR A 592 -17.26 16.50 -29.19
N ARG A 593 -16.27 16.26 -28.32
CA ARG A 593 -15.55 14.99 -28.23
C ARG A 593 -15.67 14.42 -26.82
N MET A 594 -15.46 13.13 -26.70
CA MET A 594 -15.29 12.42 -25.43
C MET A 594 -14.01 11.58 -25.45
N TYR A 595 -13.39 11.42 -24.29
CA TYR A 595 -12.18 10.64 -24.08
C TYR A 595 -12.51 9.26 -23.52
N ARG A 596 -12.05 8.19 -24.19
CA ARG A 596 -12.17 6.80 -23.77
C ARG A 596 -11.08 6.45 -22.74
N THR A 597 -11.45 6.36 -21.47
CA THR A 597 -10.49 6.23 -20.35
C THR A 597 -9.81 4.85 -20.29
N GLY A 598 -10.48 3.81 -20.78
CA GLY A 598 -10.11 2.40 -20.55
C GLY A 598 -10.49 1.86 -19.17
N ASP A 599 -11.11 2.68 -18.32
CA ASP A 599 -11.62 2.28 -17.01
C ASP A 599 -13.06 1.74 -17.12
N ARG A 600 -13.39 0.73 -16.31
CA ARG A 600 -14.77 0.29 -16.08
C ARG A 600 -15.35 0.98 -14.86
N ALA A 601 -16.58 1.46 -15.00
CA ALA A 601 -17.33 2.08 -13.93
C ALA A 601 -18.80 1.71 -13.99
N ARG A 602 -19.56 2.07 -12.95
CA ARG A 602 -21.02 2.08 -12.96
C ARG A 602 -21.55 3.28 -12.18
N TRP A 603 -22.73 3.74 -12.56
CA TRP A 603 -23.49 4.69 -11.75
C TRP A 603 -24.24 3.95 -10.63
N THR A 604 -24.22 4.51 -9.43
CA THR A 604 -25.05 4.07 -8.30
C THR A 604 -26.44 4.72 -8.36
N ALA A 605 -27.38 4.22 -7.56
CA ALA A 605 -28.72 4.81 -7.43
C ALA A 605 -28.67 6.27 -6.95
N ASP A 606 -27.64 6.62 -6.16
CA ASP A 606 -27.41 7.97 -5.62
C ASP A 606 -26.73 8.92 -6.61
N GLY A 607 -26.46 8.45 -7.84
CA GLY A 607 -25.78 9.25 -8.85
C GLY A 607 -24.32 9.52 -8.51
N THR A 608 -23.61 8.52 -7.98
CA THR A 608 -22.15 8.54 -7.85
C THR A 608 -21.54 7.46 -8.73
N LEU A 609 -20.31 7.68 -9.21
CA LEU A 609 -19.57 6.72 -10.01
C LEU A 609 -18.73 5.82 -9.11
N GLU A 610 -18.90 4.51 -9.28
CA GLU A 610 -18.03 3.49 -8.70
C GLU A 610 -17.00 3.03 -9.73
N TYR A 611 -15.73 2.99 -9.34
CA TYR A 611 -14.65 2.45 -10.17
C TYR A 611 -14.54 0.94 -9.98
N LEU A 612 -14.59 0.18 -11.08
CA LEU A 612 -14.62 -1.28 -11.08
C LEU A 612 -13.32 -1.92 -11.59
N GLY A 613 -12.36 -1.12 -12.03
CA GLY A 613 -11.08 -1.59 -12.57
C GLY A 613 -10.84 -1.11 -14.00
N ARG A 614 -9.91 -1.77 -14.69
CA ARG A 614 -9.52 -1.45 -16.07
C ARG A 614 -9.93 -2.55 -17.04
N THR A 615 -10.15 -2.16 -18.29
CA THR A 615 -10.37 -3.09 -19.42
C THR A 615 -9.07 -3.51 -20.10
N ASP A 616 -7.99 -2.73 -19.90
CA ASP A 616 -6.67 -2.96 -20.49
C ASP A 616 -5.63 -3.36 -19.43
N ASP A 617 -4.41 -3.67 -19.90
CA ASP A 617 -3.28 -4.13 -19.08
C ASP A 617 -2.56 -2.98 -18.32
N GLN A 618 -3.13 -1.77 -18.30
CA GLN A 618 -2.55 -0.67 -17.55
C GLN A 618 -2.79 -0.86 -16.05
N VAL A 619 -1.85 -0.39 -15.25
CA VAL A 619 -1.92 -0.46 -13.79
C VAL A 619 -1.52 0.89 -13.19
N LYS A 620 -2.00 1.17 -11.98
CA LYS A 620 -1.60 2.32 -11.18
C LYS A 620 -0.75 1.81 -10.02
N VAL A 621 0.55 2.12 -10.01
CA VAL A 621 1.47 1.71 -8.95
C VAL A 621 2.17 2.95 -8.41
N ARG A 622 1.98 3.23 -7.12
CA ARG A 622 2.46 4.42 -6.41
C ARG A 622 1.98 5.73 -7.04
N GLY A 623 0.76 5.74 -7.56
CA GLY A 623 0.14 6.83 -8.32
C GLY A 623 0.61 6.99 -9.76
N PHE A 624 1.65 6.25 -10.17
CA PHE A 624 2.11 6.28 -11.56
C PHE A 624 1.27 5.35 -12.42
N ARG A 625 0.82 5.87 -13.57
CA ARG A 625 0.21 5.07 -14.62
C ARG A 625 1.30 4.29 -15.35
N ILE A 626 1.29 2.98 -15.23
CA ILE A 626 2.28 2.08 -15.83
C ILE A 626 1.58 1.18 -16.84
N GLU A 627 2.15 1.16 -18.05
CA GLU A 627 1.79 0.21 -19.09
C GLU A 627 2.65 -1.03 -18.91
N LEU A 628 2.05 -2.16 -18.52
CA LEU A 628 2.80 -3.41 -18.33
C LEU A 628 3.55 -3.81 -19.60
N GLY A 629 2.98 -3.54 -20.78
CA GLY A 629 3.63 -3.76 -22.07
C GLY A 629 4.94 -2.98 -22.28
N GLU A 630 5.08 -1.76 -21.73
CA GLU A 630 6.34 -0.99 -21.82
C GLU A 630 7.45 -1.66 -20.99
N VAL A 631 7.08 -2.22 -19.83
CA VAL A 631 7.98 -2.99 -18.95
C VAL A 631 8.35 -4.33 -19.59
N GLU A 632 7.36 -5.04 -20.15
CA GLU A 632 7.54 -6.30 -20.86
C GLU A 632 8.47 -6.13 -22.07
N ALA A 633 8.29 -5.06 -22.85
CA ALA A 633 9.15 -4.73 -23.98
C ALA A 633 10.59 -4.40 -23.56
N ALA A 634 10.77 -3.70 -22.43
CA ALA A 634 12.10 -3.42 -21.89
C ALA A 634 12.80 -4.70 -21.40
N LEU A 635 12.09 -5.56 -20.66
CA LEU A 635 12.59 -6.86 -20.20
C LEU A 635 12.98 -7.76 -21.39
N ALA A 636 12.15 -7.80 -22.44
CA ALA A 636 12.41 -8.61 -23.63
C ALA A 636 13.62 -8.15 -24.45
N ARG A 637 14.09 -6.91 -24.30
CA ARG A 637 15.31 -6.41 -24.96
C ARG A 637 16.60 -6.82 -24.24
N VAL A 638 16.51 -7.33 -23.03
CA VAL A 638 17.70 -7.74 -22.27
C VAL A 638 18.30 -9.01 -22.90
N PRO A 639 19.62 -9.03 -23.22
CA PRO A 639 20.27 -10.23 -23.73
C PRO A 639 20.07 -11.43 -22.78
N GLY A 640 19.68 -12.58 -23.35
CA GLY A 640 19.39 -13.80 -22.59
C GLY A 640 17.93 -13.98 -22.17
N VAL A 641 17.05 -13.00 -22.40
CA VAL A 641 15.60 -13.12 -22.19
C VAL A 641 14.90 -13.58 -23.47
N ARG A 642 14.18 -14.70 -23.42
CA ARG A 642 13.37 -15.25 -24.53
C ARG A 642 11.94 -14.72 -24.54
N GLN A 643 11.32 -14.63 -23.36
CA GLN A 643 9.97 -14.09 -23.16
C GLN A 643 9.95 -13.28 -21.87
N ALA A 644 9.11 -12.25 -21.82
CA ALA A 644 8.89 -11.46 -20.64
C ALA A 644 7.40 -11.20 -20.42
N ALA A 645 7.00 -11.13 -19.15
CA ALA A 645 5.69 -10.68 -18.70
C ALA A 645 5.87 -9.73 -17.51
N ALA A 646 4.94 -8.81 -17.29
CA ALA A 646 4.90 -7.99 -16.09
C ALA A 646 3.53 -8.13 -15.42
N ALA A 647 3.51 -8.05 -14.10
CA ALA A 647 2.26 -8.03 -13.35
C ALA A 647 2.42 -7.26 -12.04
N VAL A 648 1.29 -6.76 -11.52
CA VAL A 648 1.24 -6.18 -10.18
C VAL A 648 0.85 -7.25 -9.18
N ARG A 649 1.50 -7.24 -8.02
CA ARG A 649 1.24 -8.14 -6.89
C ARG A 649 1.08 -7.32 -5.61
N ALA A 650 0.27 -7.81 -4.69
CA ALA A 650 0.23 -7.27 -3.34
C ALA A 650 1.58 -7.52 -2.64
N ASP A 651 2.03 -6.57 -1.83
CA ASP A 651 3.09 -6.76 -0.86
C ASP A 651 2.53 -7.17 0.52
N ALA A 652 3.40 -7.54 1.47
CA ALA A 652 3.02 -7.95 2.82
C ALA A 652 2.39 -6.82 3.66
N GLY A 653 2.55 -5.56 3.23
CA GLY A 653 2.05 -4.36 3.89
C GLY A 653 0.73 -3.83 3.33
N GLY A 654 0.10 -4.53 2.38
CA GLY A 654 -1.13 -4.12 1.71
C GLY A 654 -0.94 -3.15 0.53
N GLY A 655 0.30 -2.85 0.14
CA GLY A 655 0.64 -2.06 -1.04
C GLY A 655 0.72 -2.91 -2.32
N GLN A 656 0.93 -2.23 -3.46
CA GLN A 656 1.14 -2.87 -4.77
C GLN A 656 2.61 -2.77 -5.20
N ARG A 657 3.15 -3.88 -5.74
CA ARG A 657 4.50 -3.94 -6.33
C ARG A 657 4.48 -4.48 -7.76
N LEU A 658 5.35 -3.92 -8.60
CA LEU A 658 5.54 -4.37 -9.98
C LEU A 658 6.53 -5.54 -10.01
N VAL A 659 6.13 -6.66 -10.59
CA VAL A 659 6.94 -7.88 -10.73
C VAL A 659 7.17 -8.16 -12.20
N GLY A 660 8.43 -8.41 -12.57
CA GLY A 660 8.83 -8.88 -13.89
C GLY A 660 8.96 -10.39 -13.87
N TYR A 661 8.56 -11.04 -14.95
CA TYR A 661 8.72 -12.47 -15.16
C TYR A 661 9.49 -12.66 -16.44
N VAL A 662 10.60 -13.38 -16.39
CA VAL A 662 11.45 -13.62 -17.56
C VAL A 662 11.63 -15.11 -17.77
N VAL A 663 11.71 -15.50 -19.03
CA VAL A 663 12.04 -16.86 -19.43
C VAL A 663 13.40 -16.83 -20.12
N PRO A 664 14.37 -17.64 -19.69
CA PRO A 664 15.71 -17.59 -20.24
C PRO A 664 15.74 -18.13 -21.69
N ALA A 665 16.69 -17.63 -22.48
CA ALA A 665 16.99 -18.14 -23.82
C ALA A 665 17.76 -19.46 -23.79
N GLU A 666 18.57 -19.68 -22.74
CA GLU A 666 19.35 -20.91 -22.51
C GLU A 666 19.10 -21.42 -21.07
N GLU A 667 19.02 -22.75 -20.90
CA GLU A 667 18.85 -23.35 -19.57
C GLU A 667 20.09 -23.11 -18.70
N GLY A 668 19.89 -22.70 -17.44
CA GLY A 668 20.98 -22.48 -16.48
C GLY A 668 21.62 -21.09 -16.49
N ALA A 669 20.98 -20.07 -17.09
CA ALA A 669 21.45 -18.69 -17.04
C ALA A 669 21.50 -18.15 -15.59
N VAL A 670 22.70 -18.11 -15.02
CA VAL A 670 22.97 -17.51 -13.70
C VAL A 670 22.81 -15.98 -13.80
N ASP A 671 22.26 -15.36 -12.76
CA ASP A 671 22.06 -13.91 -12.61
C ASP A 671 21.07 -13.23 -13.59
N LEU A 672 20.32 -13.98 -14.40
CA LEU A 672 19.38 -13.40 -15.37
C LEU A 672 18.37 -12.41 -14.74
N ALA A 673 17.89 -12.70 -13.53
CA ALA A 673 16.98 -11.79 -12.82
C ALA A 673 17.64 -10.42 -12.52
N THR A 674 18.88 -10.43 -12.04
CA THR A 674 19.67 -9.24 -11.72
C THR A 674 20.01 -8.46 -12.98
N VAL A 675 20.47 -9.15 -14.03
CA VAL A 675 20.80 -8.56 -15.33
C VAL A 675 19.54 -7.95 -15.99
N ALA A 676 18.41 -8.66 -15.94
CA ALA A 676 17.14 -8.16 -16.47
C ALA A 676 16.66 -6.90 -15.75
N ARG A 677 16.72 -6.90 -14.42
CA ARG A 677 16.34 -5.72 -13.63
C ARG A 677 17.25 -4.52 -13.92
N ALA A 678 18.57 -4.73 -13.99
CA ALA A 678 19.53 -3.68 -14.32
C ALA A 678 19.34 -3.15 -15.75
N GLY A 679 19.08 -4.03 -16.72
CA GLY A 679 18.81 -3.67 -18.10
C GLY A 679 17.50 -2.87 -18.28
N VAL A 680 16.48 -3.13 -17.46
CA VAL A 680 15.27 -2.29 -17.43
C VAL A 680 15.55 -0.93 -16.79
N ALA A 681 16.32 -0.90 -15.70
CA ALA A 681 16.64 0.33 -14.97
C ALA A 681 17.48 1.32 -15.80
N SER A 682 18.19 0.87 -16.82
CA SER A 682 18.95 1.76 -17.71
C SER A 682 18.08 2.49 -18.74
N VAL A 683 16.87 2.01 -19.02
CA VAL A 683 16.01 2.53 -20.10
C VAL A 683 14.64 3.04 -19.62
N LEU A 684 14.13 2.53 -18.50
CA LEU A 684 12.85 2.93 -17.93
C LEU A 684 13.00 3.77 -16.65
N PRO A 685 12.04 4.68 -16.34
CA PRO A 685 12.00 5.38 -15.07
C PRO A 685 11.97 4.42 -13.88
N ALA A 686 12.52 4.86 -12.73
CA ALA A 686 12.61 4.07 -11.51
C ALA A 686 11.28 3.45 -11.05
N HIS A 687 10.14 4.13 -11.25
CA HIS A 687 8.82 3.61 -10.88
C HIS A 687 8.29 2.50 -11.81
N MET A 688 8.85 2.37 -13.02
CA MET A 688 8.53 1.31 -14.00
C MET A 688 9.50 0.12 -13.93
N VAL A 689 10.56 0.20 -13.13
CA VAL A 689 11.48 -0.92 -12.91
C VAL A 689 10.83 -1.92 -11.96
N PRO A 690 10.70 -3.21 -12.35
CA PRO A 690 10.18 -4.22 -11.44
C PRO A 690 10.98 -4.29 -10.13
N SER A 691 10.28 -4.39 -8.99
CA SER A 691 10.92 -4.57 -7.69
C SER A 691 11.56 -5.94 -7.56
N VAL A 692 11.00 -6.95 -8.24
CA VAL A 692 11.54 -8.31 -8.32
C VAL A 692 11.39 -8.82 -9.75
N VAL A 693 12.39 -9.57 -10.24
CA VAL A 693 12.31 -10.33 -11.48
C VAL A 693 12.33 -11.83 -11.15
N VAL A 694 11.29 -12.56 -11.55
CA VAL A 694 11.15 -14.00 -11.33
C VAL A 694 11.51 -14.72 -12.63
N VAL A 695 12.46 -15.67 -12.56
CA VAL A 695 12.81 -16.52 -13.69
C VAL A 695 11.86 -17.71 -13.73
N LEU A 696 11.22 -17.95 -14.88
CA LEU A 696 10.31 -19.07 -15.12
C LEU A 696 10.84 -19.94 -16.26
N GLU A 697 10.53 -21.23 -16.24
CA GLU A 697 10.77 -22.12 -17.39
C GLU A 697 9.89 -21.75 -18.59
N ALA A 698 8.64 -21.35 -18.33
CA ALA A 698 7.68 -20.89 -19.32
C ALA A 698 6.66 -19.92 -18.70
N LEU A 699 6.11 -19.04 -19.54
CA LEU A 699 4.97 -18.21 -19.13
C LEU A 699 3.69 -19.06 -19.11
N PRO A 700 2.86 -18.97 -18.06
CA PRO A 700 1.58 -19.68 -18.01
C PRO A 700 0.62 -19.10 -19.05
N LEU A 701 -0.04 -19.98 -19.81
CA LEU A 701 -1.00 -19.59 -20.84
C LEU A 701 -2.39 -20.14 -20.49
N THR A 702 -3.42 -19.38 -20.83
CA THR A 702 -4.82 -19.83 -20.87
C THR A 702 -5.01 -20.91 -21.95
N PRO A 703 -6.10 -21.69 -21.93
CA PRO A 703 -6.41 -22.66 -23.00
C PRO A 703 -6.45 -22.06 -24.42
N ASN A 704 -6.66 -20.74 -24.51
CA ASN A 704 -6.67 -19.98 -25.78
C ASN A 704 -5.28 -19.45 -26.18
N GLY A 705 -4.21 -19.85 -25.50
CA GLY A 705 -2.84 -19.44 -25.81
C GLY A 705 -2.47 -18.01 -25.42
N LYS A 706 -3.32 -17.29 -24.67
CA LYS A 706 -3.00 -15.96 -24.10
C LYS A 706 -2.33 -16.10 -22.74
N LEU A 707 -1.44 -15.16 -22.37
CA LEU A 707 -0.80 -15.11 -21.04
C LEU A 707 -1.85 -15.12 -19.91
N ASP A 708 -1.73 -16.08 -19.00
CA ASP A 708 -2.53 -16.13 -17.78
C ASP A 708 -1.80 -15.41 -16.64
N ARG A 709 -2.06 -14.10 -16.51
CA ARG A 709 -1.45 -13.28 -15.46
C ARG A 709 -1.88 -13.67 -14.05
N LYS A 710 -2.99 -14.40 -13.87
CA LYS A 710 -3.44 -14.87 -12.55
C LYS A 710 -2.66 -16.12 -12.13
N ALA A 711 -2.24 -16.94 -13.09
CA ALA A 711 -1.42 -18.12 -12.86
C ALA A 711 0.09 -17.80 -12.65
N LEU A 712 0.53 -16.58 -12.94
CA LEU A 712 1.91 -16.15 -12.66
C LEU A 712 2.23 -16.24 -11.15
N PRO A 713 3.28 -16.96 -10.73
CA PRO A 713 3.54 -17.25 -9.33
C PRO A 713 3.87 -15.97 -8.54
N ALA A 714 3.51 -15.97 -7.26
CA ALA A 714 3.95 -14.91 -6.36
C ALA A 714 5.48 -15.00 -6.16
N PRO A 715 6.21 -13.87 -6.10
CA PRO A 715 7.63 -13.89 -5.78
C PRO A 715 7.84 -14.53 -4.40
N ARG A 716 8.59 -15.64 -4.35
CA ARG A 716 9.04 -16.22 -3.08
C ARG A 716 10.33 -15.53 -2.67
N VAL A 717 10.35 -14.97 -1.46
CA VAL A 717 11.59 -14.55 -0.80
C VAL A 717 12.25 -15.84 -0.32
N VAL A 718 13.18 -16.38 -1.10
CA VAL A 718 13.99 -17.52 -0.70
C VAL A 718 15.30 -16.93 -0.19
N ALA A 719 15.50 -16.95 1.13
CA ALA A 719 16.80 -16.68 1.72
C ALA A 719 17.83 -17.63 1.09
N SER A 720 19.04 -17.15 0.81
CA SER A 720 20.08 -18.01 0.26
C SER A 720 20.33 -19.17 1.23
N ALA A 721 20.27 -20.41 0.73
CA ALA A 721 20.54 -21.61 1.52
C ALA A 721 22.01 -21.67 2.02
N GLU A 722 22.88 -20.78 1.54
CA GLU A 722 24.30 -20.67 1.89
C GLU A 722 24.63 -19.41 2.72
N ALA A 723 23.63 -18.63 3.17
CA ALA A 723 23.89 -17.38 3.85
C ALA A 723 24.60 -17.57 5.20
N ARG A 724 25.60 -16.74 5.49
CA ARG A 724 26.32 -16.77 6.77
C ARG A 724 25.39 -16.42 7.92
N LEU A 725 25.55 -17.10 9.07
CA LEU A 725 24.80 -16.82 10.29
C LEU A 725 25.29 -15.51 10.96
N PRO A 726 24.43 -14.81 11.72
CA PRO A 726 24.82 -13.67 12.55
C PRO A 726 25.93 -14.02 13.54
N ARG A 727 26.91 -13.13 13.69
CA ARG A 727 28.06 -13.27 14.59
C ARG A 727 28.11 -12.18 15.66
N THR A 728 27.19 -11.21 15.61
CA THR A 728 27.05 -10.15 16.61
C THR A 728 25.57 -9.97 16.97
N PRO A 729 25.25 -9.47 18.18
CA PRO A 729 23.87 -9.14 18.56
C PRO A 729 23.21 -8.15 17.60
N ARG A 730 23.99 -7.22 17.03
CA ARG A 730 23.48 -6.23 16.08
C ARG A 730 23.10 -6.87 14.74
N GLU A 731 23.92 -7.77 14.20
CA GLU A 731 23.58 -8.54 13.00
C GLU A 731 22.29 -9.36 13.22
N GLU A 732 22.12 -9.98 14.38
CA GLU A 732 20.92 -10.76 14.71
C GLU A 732 19.64 -9.90 14.74
N ILE A 733 19.71 -8.75 15.41
CA ILE A 733 18.58 -7.80 15.45
C ILE A 733 18.24 -7.32 14.04
N LEU A 734 19.24 -6.95 13.24
CA LEU A 734 19.03 -6.47 11.87
C LEU A 734 18.45 -7.57 10.96
N CYS A 735 18.90 -8.82 11.06
CA CYS A 735 18.30 -9.96 10.37
C CYS A 735 16.82 -10.11 10.71
N SER A 736 16.46 -10.02 12.00
CA SER A 736 15.08 -10.09 12.46
C SER A 736 14.22 -8.93 11.92
N LEU A 737 14.75 -7.71 11.95
CA LEU A 737 14.07 -6.53 11.41
C LEU A 737 13.87 -6.61 9.88
N PHE A 738 14.86 -7.12 9.14
CA PHE A 738 14.73 -7.36 7.71
C PHE A 738 13.64 -8.40 7.44
N ALA A 739 13.65 -9.52 8.17
CA ALA A 739 12.65 -10.59 8.01
C ALA A 739 11.23 -10.08 8.28
N GLU A 740 11.03 -9.34 9.37
CA GLU A 740 9.76 -8.73 9.74
C GLU A 740 9.23 -7.79 8.63
N VAL A 741 10.08 -6.88 8.16
CA VAL A 741 9.69 -5.87 7.17
C VAL A 741 9.42 -6.48 5.80
N LEU A 742 10.21 -7.48 5.41
CA LEU A 742 10.09 -8.14 4.11
C LEU A 742 9.02 -9.25 4.10
N GLY A 743 8.51 -9.64 5.28
CA GLY A 743 7.61 -10.79 5.43
C GLY A 743 8.29 -12.12 5.10
N ALA A 744 9.60 -12.22 5.35
CA ALA A 744 10.40 -13.42 5.14
C ALA A 744 10.43 -14.29 6.40
N GLN A 745 10.58 -15.61 6.24
CA GLN A 745 10.72 -16.53 7.39
C GLN A 745 12.07 -16.34 8.11
N SER A 746 13.12 -16.07 7.35
CA SER A 746 14.47 -15.76 7.85
C SER A 746 15.22 -14.91 6.81
N VAL A 747 16.24 -14.18 7.26
CA VAL A 747 17.14 -13.37 6.43
C VAL A 747 18.57 -13.60 6.93
N GLY A 748 19.47 -13.98 6.02
CA GLY A 748 20.90 -14.15 6.32
C GLY A 748 21.66 -12.82 6.31
N VAL A 749 22.88 -12.80 6.87
CA VAL A 749 23.61 -11.52 7.02
C VAL A 749 24.07 -10.91 5.69
N ASP A 750 24.22 -11.73 4.66
CA ASP A 750 24.65 -11.33 3.32
C ASP A 750 23.48 -11.08 2.36
N ASP A 751 22.24 -11.30 2.81
CA ASP A 751 21.08 -11.09 1.95
C ASP A 751 20.82 -9.58 1.77
N GLY A 752 20.85 -9.12 0.52
CA GLY A 752 20.57 -7.73 0.18
C GLY A 752 19.10 -7.38 0.36
N PHE A 753 18.81 -6.29 1.06
CA PHE A 753 17.44 -5.82 1.33
C PHE A 753 16.61 -5.69 0.04
N PHE A 754 17.20 -5.12 -1.01
CA PHE A 754 16.53 -4.90 -2.29
C PHE A 754 16.42 -6.17 -3.14
N ASP A 755 17.34 -7.12 -2.97
CA ASP A 755 17.34 -8.39 -3.68
C ASP A 755 16.22 -9.31 -3.17
N LEU A 756 15.94 -9.23 -1.86
CA LEU A 756 14.80 -9.88 -1.22
C LEU A 756 13.45 -9.19 -1.51
N GLY A 757 13.43 -8.20 -2.42
CA GLY A 757 12.21 -7.50 -2.83
C GLY A 757 11.86 -6.27 -1.99
N GLY A 758 12.80 -5.80 -1.16
CA GLY A 758 12.73 -4.50 -0.50
C GLY A 758 12.62 -3.35 -1.50
N HIS A 759 11.85 -2.34 -1.14
CA HIS A 759 11.71 -1.10 -1.92
C HIS A 759 11.57 0.09 -0.98
N SER A 760 11.53 1.31 -1.51
CA SER A 760 11.57 2.54 -0.69
C SER A 760 10.58 2.57 0.48
N LEU A 761 9.34 2.08 0.31
CA LEU A 761 8.39 1.96 1.42
C LEU A 761 8.82 0.97 2.52
N LEU A 762 9.29 -0.21 2.13
CA LEU A 762 9.83 -1.19 3.09
C LEU A 762 11.13 -0.66 3.72
N ALA A 763 11.97 0.04 2.96
CA ALA A 763 13.17 0.69 3.47
C ALA A 763 12.85 1.73 4.54
N MET A 764 11.81 2.55 4.32
CA MET A 764 11.34 3.52 5.31
C MET A 764 10.85 2.84 6.59
N ARG A 765 10.06 1.77 6.47
CA ARG A 765 9.64 0.95 7.62
C ARG A 765 10.84 0.35 8.35
N LEU A 766 11.79 -0.21 7.61
CA LEU A 766 13.03 -0.77 8.16
C LEU A 766 13.84 0.28 8.93
N MET A 767 14.10 1.45 8.32
CA MET A 767 14.79 2.56 8.97
C MET A 767 14.10 2.97 10.28
N SER A 768 12.76 3.04 10.27
CA SER A 768 11.96 3.38 11.46
C SER A 768 12.10 2.33 12.56
N ARG A 769 12.04 1.03 12.19
CA ARG A 769 12.24 -0.08 13.13
C ARG A 769 13.67 -0.12 13.67
N VAL A 770 14.67 0.10 12.83
CA VAL A 770 16.09 0.22 13.23
C VAL A 770 16.26 1.36 14.25
N ARG A 771 15.69 2.53 13.99
CA ARG A 771 15.72 3.66 14.93
C ARG A 771 15.04 3.32 16.25
N SER A 772 13.85 2.70 16.20
CA SER A 772 13.11 2.35 17.41
C SER A 772 13.81 1.27 18.25
N VAL A 773 14.38 0.25 17.61
CA VAL A 773 14.92 -0.93 18.32
C VAL A 773 16.38 -0.71 18.71
N LEU A 774 17.21 -0.16 17.82
CA LEU A 774 18.65 0.04 18.05
C LEU A 774 19.00 1.45 18.51
N GLY A 775 18.07 2.41 18.44
CA GLY A 775 18.39 3.82 18.70
C GLY A 775 19.32 4.44 17.65
N ALA A 776 19.48 3.80 16.49
CA ALA A 776 20.40 4.20 15.44
C ALA A 776 19.66 4.93 14.31
N GLU A 777 20.19 6.07 13.89
CA GLU A 777 19.65 6.80 12.73
C GLU A 777 20.21 6.17 11.45
N LEU A 778 19.30 5.84 10.54
CA LEU A 778 19.64 5.28 9.24
C LEU A 778 18.97 6.12 8.15
N THR A 779 19.75 6.65 7.21
CA THR A 779 19.18 7.30 6.04
C THR A 779 18.94 6.30 4.92
N ILE A 780 18.04 6.62 3.99
CA ILE A 780 17.82 5.76 2.82
C ILE A 780 19.08 5.63 1.97
N ARG A 781 19.93 6.66 1.95
CA ARG A 781 21.23 6.63 1.25
C ARG A 781 22.13 5.55 1.85
N ASP A 782 22.18 5.44 3.17
CA ASP A 782 23.01 4.46 3.87
C ASP A 782 22.55 3.04 3.54
N LEU A 783 21.24 2.79 3.50
CA LEU A 783 20.70 1.47 3.10
C LEU A 783 21.00 1.14 1.63
N PHE A 784 21.01 2.13 0.73
CA PHE A 784 21.42 1.90 -0.67
C PHE A 784 22.93 1.65 -0.82
N ALA A 785 23.76 2.27 0.03
CA ALA A 785 25.20 2.09 0.03
C ALA A 785 25.63 0.78 0.73
N HIS A 786 24.83 0.31 1.69
CA HIS A 786 25.07 -0.84 2.54
C HIS A 786 23.83 -1.74 2.60
N PRO A 787 23.45 -2.39 1.49
CA PRO A 787 22.16 -3.07 1.35
C PRO A 787 22.04 -4.38 2.13
N THR A 788 23.14 -4.97 2.59
CA THR A 788 23.15 -6.21 3.38
C THR A 788 23.17 -5.95 4.88
N VAL A 789 22.69 -6.91 5.69
CA VAL A 789 22.74 -6.79 7.15
C VAL A 789 24.18 -6.66 7.67
N ALA A 790 25.14 -7.37 7.09
CA ALA A 790 26.55 -7.31 7.47
C ALA A 790 27.16 -5.91 7.23
N GLU A 791 26.91 -5.32 6.06
CA GLU A 791 27.40 -3.98 5.73
C GLU A 791 26.71 -2.92 6.59
N LEU A 792 25.40 -3.06 6.82
CA LEU A 792 24.63 -2.15 7.66
C LEU A 792 25.07 -2.21 9.12
N ALA A 793 25.31 -3.41 9.66
CA ALA A 793 25.81 -3.59 11.02
C ALA A 793 27.19 -2.93 11.22
N ALA A 794 28.06 -3.02 10.21
CA ALA A 794 29.37 -2.39 10.21
C ALA A 794 29.28 -0.86 10.06
N HIS A 795 28.35 -0.35 9.26
CA HIS A 795 28.12 1.08 9.08
C HIS A 795 27.59 1.75 10.36
N LEU A 796 26.67 1.07 11.06
CA LEU A 796 26.06 1.54 12.30
C LEU A 796 26.99 1.42 13.54
N ASP A 797 28.24 0.98 13.35
CA ASP A 797 29.20 0.84 14.43
C ASP A 797 29.86 2.19 14.74
N ASP A 798 29.38 2.87 15.79
CA ASP A 798 29.75 4.23 16.25
C ASP A 798 31.21 4.33 16.82
N GLY A 799 32.21 3.80 16.11
CA GLY A 799 33.63 4.17 16.30
C GLY A 799 34.36 3.64 17.54
N ALA A 800 33.72 2.85 18.42
CA ALA A 800 34.43 2.08 19.44
C ALA A 800 34.73 0.68 18.89
N ARG A 801 35.97 0.43 18.45
CA ARG A 801 36.49 -0.95 18.28
C ARG A 801 36.58 -1.63 19.64
N SER A 802 35.43 -1.93 20.24
CA SER A 802 35.29 -2.78 21.41
C SER A 802 35.19 -4.22 20.93
N ASP A 803 35.97 -5.10 21.53
CA ASP A 803 35.86 -6.54 21.29
C ASP A 803 34.41 -6.95 21.62
N PRO A 804 33.67 -7.69 20.77
CA PRO A 804 32.32 -8.17 21.09
C PRO A 804 32.23 -8.98 22.39
N LEU A 805 33.37 -9.41 22.93
CA LEU A 805 33.53 -10.09 24.22
C LEU A 805 34.02 -9.17 25.37
N ASP A 806 34.15 -7.86 25.15
CA ASP A 806 34.49 -6.90 26.20
C ASP A 806 33.44 -6.91 27.33
N VAL A 807 33.90 -6.57 28.54
CA VAL A 807 33.07 -6.64 29.76
C VAL A 807 31.80 -5.79 29.65
N LEU A 808 31.85 -4.63 28.99
CA LEU A 808 30.66 -3.78 28.81
C LEU A 808 30.20 -3.86 27.35
N LEU A 809 29.10 -4.55 27.11
CA LEU A 809 28.49 -4.76 25.80
C LEU A 809 27.36 -3.73 25.58
N PRO A 810 27.55 -2.74 24.70
CA PRO A 810 26.48 -1.82 24.34
C PRO A 810 25.44 -2.52 23.45
N LEU A 811 24.20 -2.67 23.95
CA LEU A 811 23.09 -3.23 23.17
C LEU A 811 22.23 -2.11 22.56
N ARG A 812 21.89 -1.09 23.36
CA ARG A 812 21.24 0.17 22.92
C ARG A 812 21.80 1.32 23.74
N THR A 813 22.55 2.22 23.11
CA THR A 813 23.28 3.29 23.82
C THR A 813 22.55 4.61 23.90
N ARG A 814 21.53 4.83 23.05
CA ARG A 814 20.73 6.07 23.01
C ARG A 814 19.41 5.88 23.74
N GLY A 815 18.96 6.92 24.44
CA GLY A 815 17.73 6.92 25.22
C GLY A 815 17.72 8.08 26.23
N SER A 816 16.54 8.53 26.65
CA SER A 816 16.38 9.63 27.61
C SER A 816 16.11 9.15 29.05
N ALA A 817 15.90 7.85 29.26
CA ALA A 817 15.63 7.26 30.57
C ALA A 817 16.89 6.63 31.18
N THR A 818 16.83 6.27 32.47
CA THR A 818 17.90 5.57 33.18
C THR A 818 18.28 4.25 32.48
N PRO A 819 19.57 3.99 32.22
CA PRO A 819 20.05 2.73 31.65
C PRO A 819 19.70 1.49 32.48
N LEU A 820 19.44 0.38 31.79
CA LEU A 820 19.35 -0.96 32.36
C LEU A 820 20.66 -1.71 32.13
N PHE A 821 21.29 -2.19 33.21
CA PHE A 821 22.51 -2.99 33.16
C PHE A 821 22.19 -4.47 33.42
N CYS A 822 22.45 -5.31 32.42
CA CYS A 822 22.12 -6.73 32.44
C CYS A 822 23.36 -7.59 32.67
N VAL A 823 23.42 -8.35 33.78
CA VAL A 823 24.58 -9.14 34.18
C VAL A 823 24.54 -10.54 33.58
N HIS A 824 25.64 -11.00 33.00
CA HIS A 824 25.71 -12.29 32.30
C HIS A 824 25.26 -13.49 33.17
N PRO A 825 24.68 -14.54 32.56
CA PRO A 825 24.44 -15.83 33.23
C PRO A 825 25.76 -16.61 33.41
N ALA A 826 25.70 -17.84 33.94
CA ALA A 826 26.89 -18.66 34.22
C ALA A 826 27.80 -18.86 32.99
N ALA A 827 27.23 -18.85 31.77
CA ALA A 827 27.98 -18.94 30.52
C ALA A 827 28.87 -17.71 30.21
N GLY A 828 28.71 -16.60 30.93
CA GLY A 828 29.58 -15.43 30.78
C GLY A 828 29.18 -14.43 29.70
N ILE A 829 28.18 -14.73 28.87
CA ILE A 829 27.83 -13.94 27.69
C ILE A 829 26.46 -13.27 27.85
N SER A 830 26.42 -11.95 27.67
CA SER A 830 25.22 -11.12 27.84
C SER A 830 24.41 -10.90 26.54
N TRP A 831 24.74 -11.62 25.46
CA TRP A 831 24.02 -11.54 24.18
C TRP A 831 22.57 -12.00 24.31
N VAL A 832 22.28 -12.88 25.27
CA VAL A 832 20.94 -13.36 25.60
C VAL A 832 19.95 -12.25 25.96
N TYR A 833 20.43 -11.06 26.31
CA TYR A 833 19.60 -9.90 26.61
C TYR A 833 19.22 -9.06 25.39
N ALA A 834 19.74 -9.36 24.20
CA ALA A 834 19.40 -8.65 22.97
C ALA A 834 17.88 -8.70 22.67
N GLY A 835 17.22 -9.80 23.04
CA GLY A 835 15.76 -9.96 22.90
C GLY A 835 14.95 -8.91 23.65
N LEU A 836 15.48 -8.33 24.74
CA LEU A 836 14.79 -7.28 25.52
C LEU A 836 14.52 -6.02 24.66
N LEU A 837 15.38 -5.72 23.68
CA LEU A 837 15.31 -4.48 22.90
C LEU A 837 14.03 -4.35 22.07
N ARG A 838 13.39 -5.48 21.74
CA ARG A 838 12.17 -5.50 20.94
C ARG A 838 10.97 -4.94 21.71
N ASP A 839 10.87 -5.29 22.99
CA ASP A 839 9.67 -5.08 23.79
C ASP A 839 9.87 -4.07 24.95
N LEU A 840 11.13 -3.78 25.34
CA LEU A 840 11.46 -2.79 26.38
C LEU A 840 11.36 -1.34 25.85
N ASP A 841 10.88 -0.40 26.67
CA ASP A 841 10.71 1.02 26.34
C ASP A 841 11.94 1.57 25.58
N PRO A 842 11.77 2.07 24.34
CA PRO A 842 12.87 2.51 23.49
C PRO A 842 13.67 3.69 24.08
N ARG A 843 13.13 4.40 25.08
CA ARG A 843 13.83 5.48 25.78
C ARG A 843 14.88 4.95 26.77
N CYS A 844 14.88 3.66 27.12
CA CYS A 844 15.81 3.07 28.07
C CYS A 844 17.07 2.52 27.36
N PRO A 845 18.26 3.09 27.62
CA PRO A 845 19.53 2.48 27.18
C PRO A 845 19.73 1.11 27.84
N VAL A 846 20.33 0.15 27.14
CA VAL A 846 20.57 -1.21 27.63
C VAL A 846 22.01 -1.62 27.39
N TYR A 847 22.65 -2.11 28.46
CA TYR A 847 24.04 -2.55 28.45
C TYR A 847 24.16 -3.94 29.06
N GLY A 848 24.81 -4.87 28.36
CA GLY A 848 25.19 -6.16 28.90
C GLY A 848 26.54 -6.09 29.63
N LEU A 849 26.68 -6.83 30.72
CA LEU A 849 27.95 -7.02 31.42
C LEU A 849 28.43 -8.45 31.18
N GLN A 850 29.53 -8.63 30.44
CA GLN A 850 30.11 -9.93 30.07
C GLN A 850 31.24 -10.32 31.03
N ALA A 851 31.47 -11.62 31.16
CA ALA A 851 32.52 -12.14 32.02
C ALA A 851 33.90 -11.71 31.52
N ARG A 852 34.66 -11.01 32.38
CA ARG A 852 36.04 -10.59 32.10
C ARG A 852 36.95 -11.74 31.65
N GLY A 853 36.73 -12.95 32.18
CA GLY A 853 37.49 -14.15 31.81
C GLY A 853 37.44 -14.53 30.32
N LEU A 854 36.46 -14.02 29.56
CA LEU A 854 36.35 -14.24 28.12
C LEU A 854 37.47 -13.54 27.34
N THR A 855 37.91 -12.37 27.81
CA THR A 855 38.99 -11.59 27.19
C THR A 855 40.30 -11.70 27.96
N ARG A 856 40.26 -11.80 29.31
CA ARG A 856 41.41 -11.86 30.22
C ARG A 856 41.28 -13.02 31.22
N PRO A 857 41.59 -14.27 30.81
CA PRO A 857 41.41 -15.46 31.65
C PRO A 857 42.31 -15.48 32.90
N GLU A 858 43.43 -14.75 32.89
CA GLU A 858 44.35 -14.57 34.02
C GLU A 858 43.81 -13.67 35.14
N ASP A 859 42.86 -12.78 34.83
CA ASP A 859 42.31 -11.76 35.73
C ASP A 859 40.89 -12.10 36.20
N ARG A 860 40.56 -13.40 36.30
CA ARG A 860 39.22 -13.86 36.71
C ARG A 860 38.93 -13.53 38.18
N PRO A 861 37.74 -13.00 38.52
CA PRO A 861 37.36 -12.74 39.91
C PRO A 861 37.34 -14.03 40.73
N ALA A 862 37.93 -14.00 41.94
CA ALA A 862 37.91 -15.12 42.87
C ALA A 862 36.65 -15.12 43.77
N THR A 863 35.93 -14.00 43.82
CA THR A 863 34.68 -13.86 44.59
C THR A 863 33.62 -13.06 43.83
N VAL A 864 32.34 -13.25 44.20
CA VAL A 864 31.22 -12.46 43.65
C VAL A 864 31.37 -10.96 43.96
N ALA A 865 31.95 -10.60 45.10
CA ALA A 865 32.22 -9.21 45.47
C ALA A 865 33.28 -8.57 44.55
N GLU A 866 34.36 -9.29 44.22
CA GLU A 866 35.34 -8.80 43.24
C GLU A 866 34.73 -8.60 41.85
N MET A 867 33.83 -9.50 41.44
CA MET A 867 33.10 -9.37 40.18
C MET A 867 32.15 -8.18 40.19
N ALA A 868 31.40 -7.99 41.28
CA ALA A 868 30.53 -6.84 41.46
C ALA A 868 31.32 -5.53 41.41
N ALA A 869 32.43 -5.42 42.13
CA ALA A 869 33.29 -4.23 42.12
C ALA A 869 33.83 -3.90 40.73
N ASP A 870 34.24 -4.91 39.94
CA ASP A 870 34.62 -4.70 38.53
C ASP A 870 33.45 -4.13 37.71
N TYR A 871 32.29 -4.77 37.76
CA TYR A 871 31.14 -4.34 36.98
C TYR A 871 30.66 -2.95 37.39
N LEU A 872 30.70 -2.62 38.67
CA LEU A 872 30.41 -1.27 39.17
C LEU A 872 31.39 -0.24 38.59
N ALA A 873 32.67 -0.56 38.46
CA ALA A 873 33.63 0.32 37.81
C ALA A 873 33.32 0.55 36.31
N ARG A 874 32.76 -0.46 35.62
CA ARG A 874 32.37 -0.35 34.20
C ARG A 874 31.09 0.46 34.01
N ILE A 875 30.05 0.20 34.80
CA ILE A 875 28.78 0.93 34.65
C ILE A 875 28.95 2.39 35.04
N ARG A 876 29.86 2.73 35.97
CA ARG A 876 30.18 4.12 36.33
C ARG A 876 30.79 4.95 35.21
N ALA A 877 31.38 4.31 34.20
CA ALA A 877 31.84 5.00 33.00
C ALA A 877 30.68 5.44 32.10
N VAL A 878 29.53 4.77 32.18
CA VAL A 878 28.30 5.10 31.45
C VAL A 878 27.41 6.03 32.28
N GLN A 879 27.23 5.69 33.55
CA GLN A 879 26.39 6.39 34.50
C GLN A 879 27.16 6.60 35.82
N PRO A 880 27.79 7.77 36.02
CA PRO A 880 28.62 8.03 37.20
C PRO A 880 27.86 7.97 38.54
N GLU A 881 26.60 8.38 38.56
CA GLU A 881 25.74 8.48 39.75
C GLU A 881 24.36 7.86 39.49
N GLY A 882 23.73 7.34 40.55
CA GLY A 882 22.41 6.72 40.49
C GLY A 882 21.28 7.71 40.10
N PRO A 883 20.05 7.20 39.89
CA PRO A 883 19.59 5.85 40.23
C PRO A 883 20.07 4.75 39.27
N TYR A 884 20.41 3.56 39.77
CA TYR A 884 20.81 2.41 38.95
C TYR A 884 19.67 1.40 38.77
N ARG A 885 19.60 0.78 37.59
CA ARG A 885 18.69 -0.34 37.28
C ARG A 885 19.51 -1.56 36.88
N LEU A 886 19.35 -2.65 37.62
CA LEU A 886 20.13 -3.88 37.45
C LEU A 886 19.20 -5.05 37.13
N LEU A 887 19.62 -5.90 36.19
CA LEU A 887 18.93 -7.14 35.84
C LEU A 887 19.95 -8.27 35.75
N GLY A 888 19.61 -9.46 36.24
CA GLY A 888 20.48 -10.63 36.10
C GLY A 888 19.68 -11.93 36.01
N TRP A 889 20.06 -12.78 35.06
CA TRP A 889 19.50 -14.12 34.86
C TRP A 889 20.43 -15.19 35.42
N SER A 890 19.86 -16.21 36.09
CA SER A 890 20.61 -17.33 36.64
C SER A 890 21.72 -16.84 37.59
N PHE A 891 22.98 -17.23 37.40
CA PHE A 891 24.14 -16.70 38.15
C PHE A 891 24.22 -15.16 38.13
N GLY A 892 23.80 -14.51 37.04
CA GLY A 892 23.85 -13.05 36.91
C GLY A 892 23.01 -12.32 37.95
N GLY A 893 21.91 -12.92 38.42
CA GLY A 893 21.09 -12.33 39.48
C GLY A 893 21.80 -12.28 40.84
N LEU A 894 22.66 -13.27 41.14
CA LEU A 894 23.50 -13.27 42.34
C LEU A 894 24.50 -12.10 42.31
N VAL A 895 25.11 -11.86 41.16
CA VAL A 895 26.06 -10.76 40.95
C VAL A 895 25.34 -9.41 40.94
N ALA A 896 24.18 -9.30 40.30
CA ALA A 896 23.36 -8.09 40.29
C ALA A 896 22.90 -7.70 41.70
N HIS A 897 22.56 -8.68 42.55
CA HIS A 897 22.27 -8.46 43.97
C HIS A 897 23.48 -7.91 44.72
N ALA A 898 24.67 -8.52 44.55
CA ALA A 898 25.90 -8.02 45.17
C ALA A 898 26.25 -6.60 44.72
N MET A 899 26.09 -6.29 43.43
CA MET A 899 26.24 -4.93 42.89
C MET A 899 25.25 -3.95 43.55
N ALA A 900 23.99 -4.34 43.73
CA ALA A 900 22.99 -3.50 44.38
C ALA A 900 23.35 -3.19 45.85
N VAL A 901 23.83 -4.20 46.59
CA VAL A 901 24.29 -4.04 47.98
C VAL A 901 25.49 -3.08 48.07
N GLU A 902 26.49 -3.25 47.20
CA GLU A 902 27.67 -2.38 47.17
C GLU A 902 27.31 -0.93 46.77
N LEU A 903 26.38 -0.74 45.82
CA LEU A 903 25.86 0.57 45.47
C LEU A 903 25.17 1.26 46.65
N GLN A 904 24.31 0.54 47.39
CA GLN A 904 23.64 1.07 48.58
C GLN A 904 24.64 1.40 49.70
N ALA A 905 25.65 0.56 49.92
CA ALA A 905 26.73 0.84 50.86
C ALA A 905 27.55 2.09 50.48
N ALA A 906 27.65 2.38 49.18
CA ALA A 906 28.27 3.59 48.63
C ALA A 906 27.31 4.80 48.56
N GLY A 907 26.11 4.71 49.14
CA GLY A 907 25.12 5.79 49.19
C GLY A 907 24.39 6.07 47.87
N GLN A 908 24.44 5.14 46.91
CA GLN A 908 23.76 5.27 45.61
C GLN A 908 22.35 4.67 45.68
N GLN A 909 21.42 5.27 44.93
CA GLN A 909 20.07 4.72 44.78
C GLN A 909 20.05 3.59 43.75
N VAL A 910 19.41 2.47 44.09
CA VAL A 910 19.07 1.38 43.16
C VAL A 910 17.56 1.41 42.99
N GLU A 911 17.11 1.82 41.82
CA GLU A 911 15.68 1.99 41.49
C GLU A 911 15.02 0.65 41.17
N LEU A 912 15.77 -0.27 40.56
CA LEU A 912 15.28 -1.57 40.16
C LEU A 912 16.37 -2.63 40.31
N LEU A 913 16.03 -3.74 40.97
CA LEU A 913 16.77 -5.00 40.90
C LEU A 913 15.84 -6.11 40.37
N ALA A 914 16.09 -6.60 39.17
CA ALA A 914 15.33 -7.68 38.56
C ALA A 914 16.15 -8.99 38.50
N LEU A 915 15.61 -10.05 39.08
CA LEU A 915 16.24 -11.37 39.14
C LEU A 915 15.43 -12.34 38.28
N LEU A 916 16.04 -12.89 37.23
CA LEU A 916 15.41 -13.89 36.35
C LEU A 916 15.86 -15.28 36.79
N ASP A 917 14.95 -16.01 37.44
CA ASP A 917 15.10 -17.38 37.94
C ASP A 917 16.45 -17.64 38.63
N SER A 918 16.86 -16.68 39.46
CA SER A 918 18.08 -16.68 40.26
C SER A 918 17.77 -16.95 41.73
N TYR A 919 18.66 -17.61 42.46
CA TYR A 919 18.45 -17.97 43.87
C TYR A 919 19.70 -17.66 44.73
N PRO A 920 19.55 -17.37 46.04
CA PRO A 920 20.65 -16.87 46.87
C PRO A 920 21.57 -17.97 47.43
N GLY A 921 21.20 -19.24 47.30
CA GLY A 921 21.99 -20.39 47.75
C GLY A 921 22.24 -21.35 46.59
N GLY A 922 23.42 -22.00 46.58
CA GLY A 922 23.77 -22.98 45.56
C GLY A 922 22.94 -24.25 45.68
N ALA A 923 22.05 -24.50 44.71
CA ALA A 923 21.60 -25.85 44.44
C ALA A 923 22.85 -26.73 44.17
N GLY A 924 22.93 -27.91 44.80
CA GLY A 924 24.03 -28.86 44.57
C GLY A 924 25.28 -28.68 45.44
N ALA A 925 25.19 -28.08 46.64
CA ALA A 925 26.33 -27.99 47.57
C ALA A 925 27.03 -29.34 47.87
N ASP A 926 26.33 -30.46 47.69
CA ASP A 926 26.84 -31.83 47.85
C ASP A 926 27.42 -32.46 46.56
N GLU A 927 27.31 -31.81 45.40
CA GLU A 927 27.86 -32.28 44.12
C GLU A 927 29.31 -31.81 43.91
N PRO A 928 30.18 -32.59 43.25
CA PRO A 928 31.55 -32.16 42.96
C PRO A 928 31.58 -30.93 42.04
N ALA A 929 32.49 -30.00 42.31
CA ALA A 929 32.68 -28.80 41.49
C ALA A 929 33.06 -29.16 40.06
N MET A 930 32.51 -28.42 39.10
CA MET A 930 32.79 -28.62 37.68
C MET A 930 34.24 -28.24 37.33
N THR A 931 34.85 -28.98 36.40
CA THR A 931 36.20 -28.70 35.90
C THR A 931 36.14 -28.32 34.42
N ALA A 932 36.90 -27.31 34.01
CA ALA A 932 36.79 -26.72 32.66
C ALA A 932 37.09 -27.71 31.51
N ASP A 933 37.97 -28.69 31.76
CA ASP A 933 38.39 -29.68 30.77
C ASP A 933 37.48 -30.93 30.70
N ALA A 934 36.47 -31.01 31.56
CA ALA A 934 35.54 -32.14 31.59
C ALA A 934 34.51 -32.05 30.44
N PRO A 935 34.29 -33.13 29.66
CA PRO A 935 33.24 -33.18 28.62
C PRO A 935 31.84 -32.88 29.16
N GLU A 936 31.59 -33.24 30.42
CA GLU A 936 30.36 -32.95 31.15
C GLU A 936 30.13 -31.44 31.31
N THR A 937 31.20 -30.65 31.40
CA THR A 937 31.12 -29.18 31.48
C THR A 937 30.65 -28.56 30.18
N LEU A 938 31.14 -29.05 29.03
CA LEU A 938 30.66 -28.61 27.73
C LEU A 938 29.20 -29.02 27.50
N ALA A 939 28.79 -30.20 28.00
CA ALA A 939 27.41 -30.67 27.89
C ALA A 939 26.46 -29.80 28.74
N ALA A 940 26.83 -29.51 29.99
CA ALA A 940 26.07 -28.62 30.86
C ALA A 940 26.01 -27.19 30.31
N LEU A 941 27.10 -26.70 29.69
CA LEU A 941 27.12 -25.42 29.01
C LEU A 941 26.15 -25.38 27.81
N LEU A 942 26.08 -26.43 26.98
CA LEU A 942 25.07 -26.54 25.90
C LEU A 942 23.65 -26.47 26.45
N VAL A 943 23.37 -27.22 27.52
CA VAL A 943 22.05 -27.20 28.17
C VAL A 943 21.72 -25.81 28.72
N SER A 944 22.71 -25.10 29.28
CA SER A 944 22.52 -23.73 29.78
C SER A 944 22.23 -22.72 28.66
N LEU A 945 22.68 -23.02 27.44
CA LEU A 945 22.38 -22.26 26.22
C LEU A 945 21.09 -22.75 25.54
N GLY A 946 20.33 -23.65 26.18
CA GLY A 946 19.08 -24.19 25.63
C GLY A 946 19.25 -25.14 24.46
N CYS A 947 20.45 -25.72 24.29
CA CYS A 947 20.76 -26.72 23.27
C CYS A 947 20.83 -28.13 23.87
N GLU A 948 20.27 -29.13 23.19
CA GLU A 948 20.40 -30.52 23.62
C GLU A 948 21.82 -31.04 23.32
N PRO A 949 22.55 -31.60 24.30
CA PRO A 949 23.85 -32.19 24.05
C PRO A 949 23.68 -33.43 23.16
N PRO A 950 24.59 -33.65 22.18
CA PRO A 950 24.47 -34.79 21.30
C PRO A 950 24.54 -36.09 22.12
N ALA A 951 23.58 -37.01 21.89
CA ALA A 951 23.61 -38.34 22.49
C ALA A 951 24.97 -38.99 22.18
N ALA A 952 25.58 -39.66 23.16
CA ALA A 952 26.81 -40.40 22.96
C ALA A 952 26.49 -41.87 22.64
N PRO A 953 26.40 -42.29 21.36
CA PRO A 953 26.40 -43.71 21.04
C PRO A 953 27.74 -44.33 21.40
N ASP A 954 27.73 -45.62 21.75
CA ASP A 954 28.91 -46.40 22.10
C ASP A 954 30.05 -46.19 21.08
N GLY A 955 31.20 -45.69 21.54
CA GLY A 955 32.39 -45.47 20.72
C GLY A 955 32.57 -44.06 20.15
N THR A 956 31.70 -43.10 20.45
CA THR A 956 31.90 -41.69 20.07
C THR A 956 32.89 -41.01 21.02
N PRO A 957 33.89 -40.24 20.52
CA PRO A 957 34.78 -39.48 21.40
C PRO A 957 33.98 -38.49 22.28
N PRO A 958 34.47 -38.20 23.50
CA PRO A 958 33.80 -37.27 24.41
C PRO A 958 33.58 -35.89 23.76
N LEU A 959 32.57 -35.15 24.24
CA LEU A 959 32.27 -33.81 23.74
C LEU A 959 33.50 -32.90 23.89
N ASP A 960 33.89 -32.27 22.79
CA ASP A 960 35.01 -31.34 22.70
C ASP A 960 34.55 -29.98 22.11
N PRO A 961 35.40 -28.94 22.11
CA PRO A 961 35.02 -27.62 21.58
C PRO A 961 34.55 -27.62 20.13
N ALA A 962 35.05 -28.53 19.28
CA ALA A 962 34.64 -28.62 17.88
C ALA A 962 33.21 -29.15 17.75
N ARG A 963 32.90 -30.26 18.43
CA ARG A 963 31.55 -30.84 18.46
C ARG A 963 30.53 -29.94 19.18
N PHE A 964 30.99 -29.15 20.15
CA PHE A 964 30.19 -28.10 20.78
C PHE A 964 29.73 -27.06 19.75
N LEU A 965 30.66 -26.54 18.92
CA LEU A 965 30.34 -25.59 17.85
C LEU A 965 29.41 -26.19 16.79
N ASP A 966 29.61 -27.45 16.41
CA ASP A 966 28.73 -28.14 15.46
C ASP A 966 27.30 -28.26 15.99
N THR A 967 27.15 -28.51 17.29
CA THR A 967 25.83 -28.56 17.95
C THR A 967 25.16 -27.19 17.91
N LEU A 968 25.91 -26.12 18.19
CA LEU A 968 25.40 -24.74 18.09
C LEU A 968 25.03 -24.35 16.65
N ARG A 969 25.81 -24.78 15.65
CA ARG A 969 25.52 -24.53 14.22
C ARG A 969 24.25 -25.26 13.78
N ALA A 970 24.09 -26.53 14.17
CA ALA A 970 22.90 -27.32 13.88
C ALA A 970 21.64 -26.73 14.53
N ALA A 971 21.78 -26.12 15.71
CA ALA A 971 20.70 -25.43 16.41
C ALA A 971 20.44 -24.00 15.90
N GLY A 972 21.27 -23.47 14.98
CA GLY A 972 21.17 -22.08 14.52
C GLY A 972 21.46 -21.05 15.61
N HIS A 973 22.26 -21.41 16.62
CA HIS A 973 22.49 -20.57 17.81
C HIS A 973 23.44 -19.39 17.50
N PRO A 974 23.21 -18.16 18.03
CA PRO A 974 24.04 -16.97 17.76
C PRO A 974 25.53 -17.13 18.13
N LEU A 975 25.85 -18.02 19.07
CA LEU A 975 27.22 -18.33 19.50
C LEU A 975 27.95 -19.35 18.60
N SER A 976 27.33 -19.81 17.52
CA SER A 976 27.94 -20.75 16.57
C SER A 976 29.15 -20.18 15.82
N GLY A 977 29.30 -18.85 15.82
CA GLY A 977 30.43 -18.12 15.23
C GLY A 977 31.70 -18.05 16.09
N LEU A 978 31.69 -18.61 17.31
CA LEU A 978 32.86 -18.68 18.18
C LEU A 978 33.92 -19.65 17.64
N ASP A 979 35.19 -19.42 18.00
CA ASP A 979 36.28 -20.38 17.79
C ASP A 979 36.46 -21.35 18.98
N GLU A 980 37.21 -22.43 18.78
CA GLU A 980 37.45 -23.43 19.83
C GLU A 980 38.14 -22.84 21.08
N ARG A 981 38.95 -21.79 20.92
CA ARG A 981 39.63 -21.13 22.05
C ARG A 981 38.64 -20.34 22.89
N GLN A 982 37.70 -19.66 22.26
CA GLN A 982 36.61 -18.94 22.92
C GLN A 982 35.67 -19.91 23.63
N VAL A 983 35.37 -21.07 23.04
CA VAL A 983 34.59 -22.12 23.71
C VAL A 983 35.30 -22.65 24.97
N ARG A 984 36.63 -22.87 24.92
CA ARG A 984 37.40 -23.26 26.11
C ARG A 984 37.33 -22.19 27.21
N ARG A 985 37.50 -20.91 26.85
CA ARG A 985 37.35 -19.79 27.81
C ARG A 985 35.94 -19.74 28.40
N MET A 986 34.91 -19.99 27.59
CA MET A 986 33.53 -20.04 28.05
C MET A 986 33.30 -21.18 29.04
N ALA A 987 33.89 -22.36 28.79
CA ALA A 987 33.86 -23.48 29.73
C ALA A 987 34.61 -23.17 31.04
N GLU A 988 35.75 -22.50 30.97
CA GLU A 988 36.50 -22.02 32.15
C GLU A 988 35.70 -21.00 32.97
N VAL A 989 35.00 -20.08 32.31
CA VAL A 989 34.11 -19.09 32.94
C VAL A 989 32.90 -19.78 33.56
N PHE A 990 32.33 -20.78 32.89
CA PHE A 990 31.18 -21.56 33.37
C PHE A 990 31.54 -22.33 34.65
N ALA A 991 32.66 -23.06 34.64
CA ALA A 991 33.15 -23.78 35.81
C ALA A 991 33.50 -22.84 37.00
N ALA A 992 34.08 -21.66 36.71
CA ALA A 992 34.33 -20.66 37.73
C ALA A 992 33.02 -20.08 38.30
N SER A 993 32.04 -19.81 37.44
CA SER A 993 30.72 -19.30 37.86
C SER A 993 29.96 -20.31 38.72
N ASP A 994 30.04 -21.61 38.42
CA ASP A 994 29.50 -22.68 39.28
C ASP A 994 30.11 -22.63 40.68
N THR A 995 31.44 -22.50 40.77
CA THR A 995 32.15 -22.39 42.05
C THR A 995 31.70 -21.15 42.84
N LEU A 996 31.58 -20.01 42.17
CA LEU A 996 31.13 -18.75 42.78
C LEU A 996 29.67 -18.81 43.24
N MET A 997 28.81 -19.48 42.47
CA MET A 997 27.38 -19.65 42.79
C MET A 997 27.18 -20.42 44.10
N ARG A 998 28.02 -21.43 44.37
CA ARG A 998 28.02 -22.21 45.63
C ARG A 998 28.35 -21.38 46.86
N ALA A 999 29.05 -20.26 46.72
CA ALA A 999 29.37 -19.36 47.84
C ALA A 999 28.14 -18.58 48.36
N GLY A 1000 27.06 -18.50 47.57
CA GLY A 1000 25.79 -17.87 47.93
C GLY A 1000 25.83 -16.34 48.02
N ALA A 1001 24.65 -15.75 48.22
CA ALA A 1001 24.45 -14.32 48.37
C ALA A 1001 25.01 -13.81 49.70
N ARG A 1002 25.46 -12.56 49.72
CA ARG A 1002 25.96 -11.86 50.92
C ARG A 1002 25.41 -10.45 50.98
N GLY A 1003 25.17 -9.97 52.20
CA GLY A 1003 24.61 -8.65 52.44
C GLY A 1003 23.09 -8.61 52.21
N VAL A 1004 22.49 -7.44 52.46
CA VAL A 1004 21.05 -7.24 52.40
C VAL A 1004 20.74 -6.04 51.52
N HIS A 1005 19.89 -6.24 50.51
CA HIS A 1005 19.39 -5.18 49.65
C HIS A 1005 18.11 -4.58 50.24
N ALA A 1006 18.09 -3.27 50.47
CA ALA A 1006 16.97 -2.58 51.11
C ALA A 1006 15.90 -2.03 50.14
N GLY A 1007 16.07 -2.23 48.83
CA GLY A 1007 15.16 -1.72 47.79
C GLY A 1007 14.15 -2.76 47.28
N GLU A 1008 13.39 -2.37 46.25
CA GLU A 1008 12.47 -3.27 45.56
C GLU A 1008 13.22 -4.27 44.68
N THR A 1009 12.93 -5.55 44.87
CA THR A 1009 13.43 -6.67 44.06
C THR A 1009 12.26 -7.32 43.32
N LEU A 1010 12.35 -7.39 41.99
CA LEU A 1010 11.45 -8.20 41.17
C LEU A 1010 12.10 -9.55 40.92
N HIS A 1011 11.36 -10.63 41.14
CA HIS A 1011 11.82 -12.00 40.88
C HIS A 1011 10.91 -12.66 39.86
N PHE A 1012 11.48 -13.14 38.75
CA PHE A 1012 10.75 -13.84 37.70
C PHE A 1012 11.11 -15.32 37.77
N THR A 1013 10.18 -16.18 38.15
CA THR A 1013 10.42 -17.62 38.35
C THR A 1013 9.94 -18.43 37.16
N ALA A 1014 10.72 -19.43 36.74
CA ALA A 1014 10.29 -20.39 35.73
C ALA A 1014 9.19 -21.31 36.28
N ALA A 1015 8.07 -21.45 35.57
CA ALA A 1015 6.95 -22.29 35.99
C ALA A 1015 7.12 -23.78 35.63
N HIS A 1016 7.96 -24.10 34.63
CA HIS A 1016 8.14 -25.48 34.14
C HIS A 1016 9.49 -26.07 34.57
N GLY A 1017 9.56 -27.41 34.68
CA GLY A 1017 10.81 -28.14 34.86
C GLY A 1017 11.47 -28.04 36.23
N ARG A 1018 10.76 -27.54 37.26
CA ARG A 1018 11.29 -27.43 38.63
C ARG A 1018 11.06 -28.71 39.44
N ALA A 1019 12.12 -29.19 40.09
CA ALA A 1019 12.04 -30.28 41.06
C ALA A 1019 11.33 -29.85 42.35
N ALA A 1020 10.75 -30.81 43.09
CA ALA A 1020 9.97 -30.52 44.30
C ALA A 1020 10.79 -29.89 45.45
N ASP A 1021 12.11 -30.10 45.42
CA ASP A 1021 13.13 -29.61 46.34
C ASP A 1021 13.91 -28.40 45.80
N ALA A 1022 13.52 -27.85 44.64
CA ALA A 1022 14.20 -26.70 44.05
C ALA A 1022 14.09 -25.44 44.95
N PRO A 1023 15.14 -24.58 44.97
CA PRO A 1023 15.13 -23.31 45.72
C PRO A 1023 13.95 -22.44 45.30
N ARG A 1024 13.35 -21.68 46.23
CA ARG A 1024 12.14 -20.86 45.99
C ARG A 1024 12.46 -19.36 46.03
N PRO A 1025 11.64 -18.51 45.38
CA PRO A 1025 11.83 -17.05 45.44
C PRO A 1025 11.93 -16.52 46.87
N GLU A 1026 11.20 -17.13 47.82
CA GLU A 1026 11.20 -16.76 49.24
C GLU A 1026 12.57 -16.93 49.92
N ASP A 1027 13.47 -17.73 49.35
CA ASP A 1027 14.82 -17.92 49.87
C ASP A 1027 15.63 -16.61 49.81
N TRP A 1028 15.22 -15.63 49.01
CA TRP A 1028 15.81 -14.28 48.96
C TRP A 1028 15.46 -13.40 50.17
N ARG A 1029 14.44 -13.74 50.99
CA ARG A 1029 14.01 -12.90 52.11
C ARG A 1029 15.11 -12.52 53.13
N PRO A 1030 16.08 -13.39 53.48
CA PRO A 1030 17.20 -13.00 54.34
C PRO A 1030 18.15 -11.97 53.71
N TYR A 1031 18.10 -11.80 52.39
CA TYR A 1031 19.01 -10.98 51.58
C TYR A 1031 18.32 -9.76 50.95
N VAL A 1032 17.02 -9.62 51.12
CA VAL A 1032 16.21 -8.48 50.66
C VAL A 1032 15.34 -8.02 51.82
N SER A 1033 15.67 -6.86 52.40
CA SER A 1033 14.86 -6.24 53.46
C SER A 1033 13.75 -5.33 52.93
N GLY A 1034 13.81 -4.95 51.65
CA GLY A 1034 12.74 -4.23 50.94
C GLY A 1034 11.65 -5.15 50.38
N THR A 1035 10.90 -4.67 49.39
CA THR A 1035 9.82 -5.44 48.76
C THR A 1035 10.38 -6.51 47.82
N LEU A 1036 9.93 -7.76 47.95
CA LEU A 1036 10.19 -8.85 47.01
C LEU A 1036 8.90 -9.22 46.29
N THR A 1037 8.81 -8.92 44.99
CA THR A 1037 7.63 -9.20 44.16
C THR A 1037 7.96 -10.30 43.16
N THR A 1038 7.19 -11.39 43.19
CA THR A 1038 7.43 -12.57 42.36
C THR A 1038 6.42 -12.68 41.21
N TYR A 1039 6.90 -12.99 40.01
CA TYR A 1039 6.10 -13.27 38.82
C TYR A 1039 6.44 -14.67 38.29
N GLU A 1040 5.43 -15.49 38.01
CA GLU A 1040 5.64 -16.78 37.33
C GLU A 1040 5.65 -16.59 35.82
N VAL A 1041 6.65 -17.18 35.16
CA VAL A 1041 6.83 -17.14 33.70
C VAL A 1041 6.68 -18.55 33.14
N ALA A 1042 5.80 -18.73 32.16
CA ALA A 1042 5.43 -20.03 31.59
C ALA A 1042 6.52 -20.64 30.69
N CYS A 1043 7.67 -20.94 31.26
CA CYS A 1043 8.84 -21.50 30.58
C CYS A 1043 9.70 -22.36 31.52
N THR A 1044 10.69 -23.06 30.97
CA THR A 1044 11.78 -23.67 31.75
C THR A 1044 12.89 -22.63 32.04
N HIS A 1045 13.84 -22.96 32.92
CA HIS A 1045 14.98 -22.08 33.25
C HIS A 1045 15.76 -21.62 32.01
N GLY A 1046 16.09 -22.55 31.11
CA GLY A 1046 16.87 -22.29 29.88
C GLY A 1046 16.08 -21.51 28.80
N GLU A 1047 14.77 -21.36 28.97
CA GLU A 1047 13.90 -20.67 28.03
C GLU A 1047 13.57 -19.24 28.45
N MET A 1048 14.02 -18.80 29.64
CA MET A 1048 13.68 -17.50 30.23
C MET A 1048 14.03 -16.29 29.34
N THR A 1049 15.03 -16.46 28.46
CA THR A 1049 15.51 -15.42 27.53
C THR A 1049 14.95 -15.61 26.11
N ARG A 1050 14.02 -16.55 25.89
CA ARG A 1050 13.32 -16.72 24.60
C ARG A 1050 12.29 -15.62 24.35
N PRO A 1051 11.87 -15.41 23.08
CA PRO A 1051 10.98 -14.31 22.69
C PRO A 1051 9.68 -14.16 23.49
N GLU A 1052 9.00 -15.27 23.82
CA GLU A 1052 7.71 -15.24 24.53
C GLU A 1052 7.87 -14.86 26.02
N PRO A 1053 8.74 -15.53 26.81
CA PRO A 1053 9.07 -15.10 28.18
C PRO A 1053 9.56 -13.66 28.29
N VAL A 1054 10.45 -13.25 27.37
CA VAL A 1054 10.99 -11.89 27.33
C VAL A 1054 9.91 -10.85 27.13
N ALA A 1055 8.92 -11.08 26.26
CA ALA A 1055 7.83 -10.15 26.05
C ALA A 1055 7.02 -9.90 27.34
N PHE A 1056 6.76 -10.96 28.12
CA PHE A 1056 6.11 -10.84 29.43
C PHE A 1056 6.97 -10.08 30.44
N ILE A 1057 8.26 -10.40 30.53
CA ILE A 1057 9.20 -9.71 31.43
C ILE A 1057 9.26 -8.21 31.09
N CYS A 1058 9.42 -7.86 29.81
CA CYS A 1058 9.43 -6.48 29.34
C CYS A 1058 8.13 -5.74 29.62
N ALA A 1059 6.97 -6.39 29.52
CA ALA A 1059 5.68 -5.78 29.87
C ALA A 1059 5.64 -5.36 31.34
N VAL A 1060 6.08 -6.24 32.26
CA VAL A 1060 6.17 -5.95 33.70
C VAL A 1060 7.19 -4.83 33.97
N LEU A 1061 8.37 -4.91 33.36
CA LEU A 1061 9.41 -3.88 33.50
C LEU A 1061 8.89 -2.52 33.02
N ASN A 1062 8.32 -2.43 31.82
CA ASN A 1062 7.79 -1.17 31.27
C ASN A 1062 6.68 -0.58 32.14
N GLN A 1063 5.77 -1.40 32.65
CA GLN A 1063 4.72 -0.95 33.56
C GLN A 1063 5.33 -0.35 34.82
N ARG A 1064 6.33 -1.02 35.41
CA ARG A 1064 6.94 -0.52 36.65
C ARG A 1064 7.74 0.76 36.44
N LEU A 1065 8.37 0.90 35.28
CA LEU A 1065 9.17 2.07 34.91
C LEU A 1065 8.31 3.29 34.51
N ALA A 1066 6.99 3.12 34.34
CA ALA A 1066 6.05 4.21 34.02
C ALA A 1066 5.42 4.88 35.26
N ASP A 1067 5.36 4.19 36.41
CA ASP A 1067 4.75 4.70 37.65
C ASP A 1067 5.81 5.11 38.70
N PRO A 1068 5.99 6.40 39.02
CA PRO A 1068 6.74 6.80 40.21
C PRO A 1068 5.94 6.43 41.46
N ALA A 1069 6.57 5.77 42.44
CA ALA A 1069 5.93 5.44 43.71
C ALA A 1069 5.43 6.71 44.45
N PRO A 1070 4.27 6.66 45.15
CA PRO A 1070 3.66 7.83 45.75
C PRO A 1070 4.43 8.33 46.99
N GLU A 1071 4.81 9.60 46.99
CA GLU A 1071 5.25 10.31 48.21
C GLU A 1071 4.07 10.47 49.19
N ASP A 1072 4.40 10.35 50.48
CA ASP A 1072 3.53 10.46 51.66
C ASP A 1072 2.48 11.58 51.56
N ILE A 1073 1.21 11.19 51.38
CA ILE A 1073 0.07 12.05 51.72
C ILE A 1073 -0.29 11.77 53.18
N ALA A 1074 0.09 12.69 54.06
CA ALA A 1074 -0.38 12.75 55.44
C ALA A 1074 -1.92 12.73 55.51
N PRO A 1075 -2.53 12.07 56.50
CA PRO A 1075 -3.99 12.01 56.59
C PRO A 1075 -4.51 13.34 57.15
N ALA A 1076 -5.25 14.09 56.34
CA ALA A 1076 -6.03 15.21 56.80
C ALA A 1076 -7.52 14.91 56.62
N SER A 1077 -8.20 14.86 57.77
CA SER A 1077 -9.60 15.22 57.97
C SER A 1077 -10.02 16.48 57.24
#